data_AF-A0A932NHG8-F1
#
_entry.id   AF-A0A932NHG8-F1
#
_cell.length_a   1.000
_cell.length_b   1.000
_cell.length_c   1.000
_cell.angle_alpha   90.00
_cell.angle_beta   90.00
_cell.angle_gamma   90.00
#
_symmetry.space_group_name_H-M   'P 1'
#
loop_
_entity.id
_entity.type
_entity.pdbx_description
1 polymer ?
#
loop_
_entity_poly.entity_id
_entity_poly.type
_entity_poly.pdbx_seq_one_letter_code
_entity_poly.pdbx_strand_id
1 'polypeptide(L)'
;MEAQLIGAALVLGFAQLAAVLAFRRRLARPSVPPAPSLPPLSVLTACKGPQDGLEENVRTVLAQDYPAAVEFVFVVPSRDDPAFGELTRILAALGDARAKLLVSDADPREASEQNLNLLFGLERLAPESSVVVFADADIRVGPRWLAALAGPLEDPKVGCVTAPALYVPAAGLPAALRCSWIVHGLPYMASLGYASGQSLAVRRADFKAWGAAALYARSINMDLTLSGLARKRGFAVELAAGELPLWLEPCSTAQLLRGFNKWMLHFKLYAPLVWLLGALSTAAKAAVYLNAGVSPLAAAVVAGSDVLCAVLSGRALEGALGARLAEAGCSPGRLTLRAAAAAPFMFAFHAVNLAVSFWMSRLDWGGRRYRIRGPYAVSVGASEATASPAVTAVCVILGGLAYGGSFWPGGPWWLHWAAHVPLLWALRGRDPWPGFLIGWGYGTVAWLMGAPGLAGSLERFIGLPSGTGWAPLLLLDAWHGLMWAGVAAAVVLLAPPLGRAWGGREDAAAAAVFVPAAVLLDAVFPRFIPVLLADSQVACLSAVQLAAYLGPWAVSAWVAALNALLFLAAAGHRRKAALAAAACLAAANLGFGALALRGAEPSPALLRVALIQTNFPHGLSFPRVDFHPQNLALLNSLSDSAAAQGPLDLVVWPESAYERFMGYRELEGRPQEVSLGGLPFAEASRADMPAGATLLANTVAEALVPRGSRWRKAVYNVAFLKAADGTFAGLVRKRQLIPFGEFMPMPRRLGFLRRFSPRTYVFSPGPGGELLSLPGGARLGALICYEDLFPSLAWAYRRAGADVLVNLTNDVWFTDGFTREQHLAYSALRAVETGLPMVRAVNTGISAVVDPYGRVVSRLEPDAVGILLAEVPALKLRRALAPPWAVPVLAAAALLLLGLRARAGDRAPRT
;
A
#
# COMPACT_ATOMS: atom_id res chain seq x y z
N MET A 1 16.33 24.37 5.82
CA MET A 1 15.86 23.15 5.13
C MET A 1 16.73 22.81 3.93
N GLU A 2 16.80 23.64 2.88
CA GLU A 2 17.65 23.36 1.70
C GLU A 2 19.13 23.15 2.04
N ALA A 3 19.75 24.05 2.80
CA ALA A 3 21.15 23.89 3.24
C ALA A 3 21.38 22.59 4.07
N GLN A 4 20.39 22.14 4.84
CA GLN A 4 20.46 20.90 5.61
C GLN A 4 20.38 19.66 4.69
N LEU A 5 19.55 19.73 3.64
CA LEU A 5 19.44 18.66 2.63
C LEU A 5 20.73 18.55 1.81
N ILE A 6 21.34 19.68 1.43
CA ILE A 6 22.64 19.71 0.74
C ILE A 6 23.74 19.17 1.66
N GLY A 7 23.77 19.60 2.93
CA GLY A 7 24.73 19.09 3.91
C GLY A 7 24.63 17.57 4.10
N ALA A 8 23.42 17.04 4.24
CA ALA A 8 23.19 15.60 4.32
C ALA A 8 23.62 14.86 3.04
N ALA A 9 23.31 15.41 1.87
CA ALA A 9 23.72 14.86 0.58
C ALA A 9 25.25 14.78 0.44
N LEU A 10 25.96 15.83 0.86
CA LEU A 10 27.43 15.88 0.85
C LEU A 10 28.04 14.86 1.81
N VAL A 11 27.53 14.75 3.05
CA VAL A 11 28.01 13.77 4.04
C VAL A 11 27.88 12.35 3.50
N LEU A 12 26.72 12.02 2.92
CA LEU A 12 26.51 10.72 2.26
C LEU A 12 27.54 10.52 1.15
N GLY A 13 27.64 11.46 0.20
CA GLY A 13 28.56 11.36 -0.93
C GLY A 13 30.03 11.19 -0.52
N PHE A 14 30.50 11.95 0.48
CA PHE A 14 31.88 11.83 0.99
C PHE A 14 32.15 10.49 1.66
N ALA A 15 31.21 9.96 2.44
CA ALA A 15 31.37 8.65 3.08
C ALA A 15 31.46 7.53 2.03
N GLN A 16 30.64 7.58 0.97
CA GLN A 16 30.70 6.62 -0.13
C GLN A 16 32.03 6.74 -0.89
N LEU A 17 32.45 7.96 -1.20
CA LEU A 17 33.68 8.22 -1.94
C LEU A 17 34.92 7.73 -1.16
N ALA A 18 34.96 7.94 0.16
CA ALA A 18 36.05 7.45 1.00
C ALA A 18 36.20 5.92 0.93
N ALA A 19 35.09 5.17 0.97
CA ALA A 19 35.11 3.71 0.82
C ALA A 19 35.63 3.30 -0.57
N VAL A 20 35.17 3.97 -1.63
CA VAL A 20 35.65 3.72 -3.01
C VAL A 20 37.14 4.00 -3.15
N LEU A 21 37.65 5.11 -2.62
CA LEU A 21 39.07 5.44 -2.68
C LEU A 21 39.94 4.43 -1.90
N ALA A 22 39.48 3.98 -0.73
CA ALA A 22 40.15 2.93 0.03
C ALA A 22 40.17 1.60 -0.75
N PHE A 23 39.06 1.24 -1.38
CA PHE A 23 38.94 0.05 -2.22
C PHE A 23 39.87 0.09 -3.43
N ARG A 24 39.94 1.23 -4.13
CA ARG A 24 40.88 1.43 -5.25
C ARG A 24 42.33 1.21 -4.84
N ARG A 25 42.74 1.71 -3.67
CA ARG A 25 44.09 1.47 -3.13
C ARG A 25 44.35 0.00 -2.84
N ARG A 26 43.32 -0.77 -2.43
CA ARG A 26 43.45 -2.21 -2.21
C ARG A 26 43.55 -3.00 -3.50
N LEU A 27 42.78 -2.66 -4.54
CA LEU A 27 42.88 -3.27 -5.86
C LEU A 27 44.27 -3.10 -6.49
N ALA A 28 44.96 -2.00 -6.17
CA ALA A 28 46.31 -1.74 -6.65
C ALA A 28 47.41 -2.53 -5.91
N ARG A 29 47.10 -3.26 -4.83
CA ARG A 29 48.08 -4.09 -4.12
C ARG A 29 48.29 -5.40 -4.88
N PRO A 30 49.53 -5.92 -4.97
CA PRO A 30 49.77 -7.24 -5.54
C PRO A 30 48.96 -8.32 -4.81
N SER A 31 48.34 -9.22 -5.57
CA SER A 31 47.39 -10.23 -5.06
C SER A 31 48.04 -11.39 -4.31
N VAL A 32 49.34 -11.60 -4.46
CA VAL A 32 50.11 -12.68 -3.84
C VAL A 32 51.43 -12.09 -3.32
N PRO A 33 51.77 -12.24 -2.02
CA PRO A 33 53.09 -11.87 -1.52
C PRO A 33 54.19 -12.69 -2.22
N PRO A 34 55.38 -12.13 -2.50
CA PRO A 34 56.48 -12.90 -3.07
C PRO A 34 56.96 -13.98 -2.07
N ALA A 35 56.68 -15.23 -2.40
CA ALA A 35 57.18 -16.49 -1.83
C ALA A 35 57.12 -16.66 -0.30
N PRO A 36 56.09 -17.40 0.14
CA PRO A 36 56.21 -18.36 1.22
C PRO A 36 55.72 -19.75 0.79
N SER A 37 56.04 -20.79 1.57
CA SER A 37 55.59 -22.17 1.31
C SER A 37 54.07 -22.26 1.48
N LEU A 38 53.32 -22.10 0.39
CA LEU A 38 51.88 -22.17 0.41
C LEU A 38 51.38 -23.51 1.00
N PRO A 39 50.38 -23.51 1.89
CA PRO A 39 49.95 -24.71 2.59
C PRO A 39 49.18 -25.68 1.68
N PRO A 40 49.20 -27.00 1.95
CA PRO A 40 48.25 -27.92 1.34
C PRO A 40 46.81 -27.54 1.72
N LEU A 41 45.90 -27.59 0.75
CA LEU A 41 44.51 -27.17 0.92
C LEU A 41 43.50 -28.06 0.19
N SER A 42 42.25 -28.01 0.63
CA SER A 42 41.12 -28.57 -0.13
C SER A 42 40.14 -27.47 -0.53
N VAL A 43 39.65 -27.57 -1.77
CA VAL A 43 38.53 -26.77 -2.28
C VAL A 43 37.26 -27.59 -2.14
N LEU A 44 36.23 -26.99 -1.54
CA LEU A 44 34.96 -27.62 -1.27
C LEU A 44 33.83 -26.83 -1.93
N THR A 45 33.10 -27.50 -2.81
CA THR A 45 32.04 -26.90 -3.62
C THR A 45 30.75 -27.70 -3.46
N ALA A 46 29.68 -27.05 -3.02
CA ALA A 46 28.34 -27.65 -2.99
C ALA A 46 27.62 -27.34 -4.31
N CYS A 47 27.20 -28.39 -5.01
CA CYS A 47 26.57 -28.30 -6.32
C CYS A 47 25.11 -28.77 -6.24
N LYS A 48 24.21 -28.02 -6.87
CA LYS A 48 22.77 -28.34 -6.90
C LYS A 48 22.09 -27.79 -8.14
N GLY A 49 21.22 -28.61 -8.73
CA GLY A 49 20.37 -28.26 -9.85
C GLY A 49 21.16 -28.04 -11.15
N PRO A 50 20.46 -27.64 -12.23
CA PRO A 50 21.12 -27.26 -13.47
C PRO A 50 21.92 -25.96 -13.27
N GLN A 51 23.12 -25.88 -13.85
CA GLN A 51 23.99 -24.72 -13.73
C GLN A 51 24.58 -24.31 -15.08
N ASP A 52 24.31 -23.07 -15.49
CA ASP A 52 24.78 -22.54 -16.76
C ASP A 52 26.32 -22.40 -16.77
N GLY A 53 26.97 -23.08 -17.71
CA GLY A 53 28.42 -23.03 -17.88
C GLY A 53 29.22 -23.76 -16.80
N LEU A 54 28.61 -24.75 -16.12
CA LEU A 54 29.25 -25.55 -15.07
C LEU A 54 30.57 -26.20 -15.54
N GLU A 55 30.62 -26.75 -16.75
CA GLU A 55 31.82 -27.39 -17.31
C GLU A 55 33.02 -26.43 -17.33
N GLU A 56 32.82 -25.20 -17.80
CA GLU A 56 33.89 -24.21 -17.85
C GLU A 56 34.27 -23.71 -16.45
N ASN A 57 33.30 -23.57 -15.54
CA ASN A 57 33.58 -23.21 -14.15
C ASN A 57 34.48 -24.25 -13.48
N VAL A 58 34.10 -25.53 -13.55
CA VAL A 58 34.88 -26.65 -13.02
C VAL A 58 36.27 -26.69 -13.65
N ARG A 59 36.37 -26.49 -14.97
CA ARG A 59 37.67 -26.42 -15.66
C ARG A 59 38.58 -25.34 -15.08
N THR A 60 38.07 -24.12 -14.86
CA THR A 60 38.87 -23.04 -14.27
C THR A 60 39.26 -23.31 -12.82
N VAL A 61 38.39 -23.97 -12.04
CA VAL A 61 38.68 -24.35 -10.65
C VAL A 61 39.78 -25.41 -10.57
N LEU A 62 39.85 -26.36 -11.51
CA LEU A 62 40.91 -27.37 -11.55
C LEU A 62 42.23 -26.83 -12.12
N ALA A 63 42.17 -25.85 -13.03
CA ALA A 63 43.30 -25.22 -13.69
C ALA A 63 43.97 -24.12 -12.82
N GLN A 64 44.42 -24.49 -11.62
CA GLN A 64 45.05 -23.57 -10.67
C GLN A 64 46.58 -23.73 -10.66
N ASP A 65 47.28 -22.60 -10.75
CA ASP A 65 48.71 -22.48 -10.53
C ASP A 65 48.97 -22.37 -9.01
N TYR A 66 49.12 -23.54 -8.38
CA TYR A 66 49.31 -23.67 -6.95
C TYR A 66 50.44 -24.67 -6.65
N PRO A 67 51.49 -24.27 -5.90
CA PRO A 67 52.72 -25.06 -5.79
C PRO A 67 52.66 -26.22 -4.75
N ALA A 68 51.60 -26.31 -3.96
CA ALA A 68 51.43 -27.36 -2.94
C ALA A 68 50.27 -28.30 -3.29
N ALA A 69 50.05 -29.34 -2.46
CA ALA A 69 48.98 -30.32 -2.69
C ALA A 69 47.60 -29.64 -2.61
N VAL A 70 46.76 -29.92 -3.64
CA VAL A 70 45.38 -29.43 -3.74
C VAL A 70 44.45 -30.60 -3.95
N GLU A 71 43.39 -30.65 -3.15
CA GLU A 71 42.25 -31.55 -3.33
C GLU A 71 41.01 -30.75 -3.74
N PHE A 72 40.21 -31.27 -4.67
CA PHE A 72 38.93 -30.67 -5.06
C PHE A 72 37.78 -31.62 -4.71
N VAL A 73 36.83 -31.15 -3.91
CA VAL A 73 35.69 -31.94 -3.44
C VAL A 73 34.40 -31.27 -3.86
N PHE A 74 33.66 -31.93 -4.73
CA PHE A 74 32.33 -31.52 -5.16
C PHE A 74 31.29 -32.36 -4.42
N VAL A 75 30.30 -31.71 -3.79
CA VAL A 75 29.24 -32.39 -3.04
C VAL A 75 27.87 -32.09 -3.65
N VAL A 76 27.14 -33.12 -4.02
CA VAL A 76 25.75 -33.04 -4.50
C VAL A 76 24.78 -33.58 -3.44
N PRO A 77 23.52 -33.07 -3.39
CA PRO A 77 22.56 -33.48 -2.37
C PRO A 77 22.04 -34.90 -2.57
N SER A 78 21.94 -35.39 -3.81
CA SER A 78 21.46 -36.74 -4.11
C SER A 78 21.93 -37.17 -5.51
N ARG A 79 21.84 -38.48 -5.82
CA ARG A 79 22.13 -39.01 -7.16
C ARG A 79 21.10 -38.59 -8.21
N ASP A 80 19.88 -38.24 -7.79
CA ASP A 80 18.79 -37.79 -8.66
C ASP A 80 18.89 -36.29 -9.00
N ASP A 81 19.81 -35.57 -8.34
CA ASP A 81 20.02 -34.14 -8.63
C ASP A 81 20.68 -33.97 -10.01
N PRO A 82 20.20 -33.05 -10.86
CA PRO A 82 20.77 -32.81 -12.18
C PRO A 82 22.29 -32.55 -12.17
N ALA A 83 22.81 -31.92 -11.10
CA ALA A 83 24.23 -31.64 -10.97
C ALA A 83 25.09 -32.92 -10.89
N PHE A 84 24.55 -34.04 -10.38
CA PHE A 84 25.31 -35.30 -10.26
C PHE A 84 25.68 -35.86 -11.62
N GLY A 85 24.72 -35.96 -12.54
CA GLY A 85 24.95 -36.46 -13.89
C GLY A 85 25.91 -35.56 -14.68
N GLU A 86 25.75 -34.25 -14.56
CA GLU A 86 26.60 -33.28 -15.26
C GLU A 86 28.05 -33.30 -14.74
N LEU A 87 28.26 -33.28 -13.41
CA LEU A 87 29.59 -33.35 -12.80
C LEU A 87 30.28 -34.68 -13.07
N THR A 88 29.56 -35.80 -13.06
CA THR A 88 30.13 -37.12 -13.39
C THR A 88 30.72 -37.10 -14.80
N ARG A 89 29.99 -36.54 -15.77
CA ARG A 89 30.47 -36.38 -17.16
C ARG A 89 31.69 -35.46 -17.22
N ILE A 90 31.63 -34.29 -16.59
CA ILE A 90 32.70 -33.29 -16.62
C ILE A 90 33.99 -33.83 -16.01
N LEU A 91 33.90 -34.41 -14.80
CA LEU A 91 35.08 -34.92 -14.09
C LEU A 91 35.70 -36.14 -14.80
N ALA A 92 34.88 -37.01 -15.39
CA ALA A 92 35.37 -38.10 -16.23
C ALA A 92 36.09 -37.60 -17.49
N ALA A 93 35.59 -36.53 -18.12
CA ALA A 93 36.22 -35.94 -19.30
C ALA A 93 37.54 -35.21 -18.97
N LEU A 94 37.63 -34.55 -17.81
CA LEU A 94 38.83 -33.84 -17.38
C LEU A 94 39.90 -34.77 -16.78
N GLY A 95 39.51 -35.90 -16.19
CA GLY A 95 40.43 -36.94 -15.72
C GLY A 95 41.37 -36.52 -14.58
N ASP A 96 41.02 -35.48 -13.81
CA ASP A 96 41.87 -34.95 -12.74
C ASP A 96 41.76 -35.80 -11.45
N ALA A 97 42.83 -36.52 -11.12
CA ALA A 97 42.88 -37.38 -9.93
C ALA A 97 42.73 -36.64 -8.60
N ARG A 98 42.89 -35.31 -8.58
CA ARG A 98 42.69 -34.48 -7.39
C ARG A 98 41.20 -34.24 -7.08
N ALA A 99 40.31 -34.49 -8.04
CA ALA A 99 38.89 -34.19 -7.94
C ALA A 99 38.05 -35.39 -7.44
N LYS A 100 37.16 -35.12 -6.50
CA LYS A 100 36.23 -36.10 -5.90
C LYS A 100 34.80 -35.60 -6.00
N LEU A 101 33.88 -36.51 -6.34
CA LEU A 101 32.44 -36.26 -6.32
C LEU A 101 31.81 -37.07 -5.18
N LEU A 102 31.14 -36.37 -4.25
CA LEU A 102 30.48 -36.94 -3.09
C LEU A 102 28.98 -36.70 -3.15
N VAL A 103 28.19 -37.63 -2.60
CA VAL A 103 26.74 -37.50 -2.44
C VAL A 103 26.44 -37.49 -0.94
N SER A 104 25.76 -36.44 -0.46
CA SER A 104 25.51 -36.27 0.98
C SER A 104 24.22 -36.94 1.48
N ASP A 105 23.17 -36.97 0.65
CA ASP A 105 21.81 -37.37 1.01
C ASP A 105 21.29 -36.67 2.29
N ALA A 106 21.74 -35.44 2.52
CA ALA A 106 21.42 -34.68 3.73
C ALA A 106 19.93 -34.26 3.77
N ASP A 107 19.29 -34.46 4.93
CA ASP A 107 17.93 -33.98 5.21
C ASP A 107 17.97 -32.65 6.00
N PRO A 108 17.88 -31.49 5.35
CA PRO A 108 17.87 -30.20 6.02
C PRO A 108 16.59 -30.00 6.79
N ARG A 109 16.65 -30.22 8.10
CA ARG A 109 15.58 -29.89 9.07
C ARG A 109 15.79 -28.52 9.71
N GLU A 110 17.03 -28.23 10.09
CA GLU A 110 17.38 -27.05 10.91
C GLU A 110 18.44 -26.13 10.29
N ALA A 111 18.93 -26.43 9.08
CA ALA A 111 19.93 -25.65 8.37
C ALA A 111 19.63 -25.59 6.87
N SER A 112 20.40 -24.79 6.12
CA SER A 112 20.38 -24.89 4.67
C SER A 112 20.98 -26.21 4.19
N GLU A 113 20.41 -26.74 3.11
CA GLU A 113 20.96 -27.93 2.45
C GLU A 113 22.41 -27.70 1.98
N GLN A 114 22.73 -26.48 1.51
CA GLN A 114 24.10 -26.11 1.15
C GLN A 114 25.05 -26.27 2.35
N ASN A 115 24.68 -25.77 3.53
CA ASN A 115 25.52 -25.90 4.72
C ASN A 115 25.73 -27.36 5.11
N LEU A 116 24.69 -28.20 5.05
CA LEU A 116 24.82 -29.62 5.37
C LEU A 116 25.70 -30.37 4.37
N ASN A 117 25.58 -30.07 3.08
CA ASN A 117 26.45 -30.65 2.04
C ASN A 117 27.91 -30.24 2.26
N LEU A 118 28.17 -28.99 2.61
CA LEU A 118 29.50 -28.52 2.94
C LEU A 118 30.05 -29.19 4.21
N LEU A 119 29.24 -29.35 5.27
CA LEU A 119 29.68 -30.07 6.46
C LEU A 119 30.02 -31.54 6.17
N PHE A 120 29.18 -32.20 5.35
CA PHE A 120 29.43 -33.57 4.91
C PHE A 120 30.74 -33.73 4.15
N GLY A 121 31.05 -32.80 3.25
CA GLY A 121 32.32 -32.79 2.52
C GLY A 121 33.51 -32.45 3.41
N LEU A 122 33.36 -31.50 4.35
CA LEU A 122 34.40 -31.07 5.28
C LEU A 122 34.97 -32.23 6.13
N GLU A 123 34.11 -33.16 6.55
CA GLU A 123 34.49 -34.36 7.30
C GLU A 123 35.31 -35.37 6.48
N ARG A 124 35.27 -35.26 5.16
CA ARG A 124 35.88 -36.20 4.20
C ARG A 124 37.07 -35.61 3.43
N LEU A 125 37.49 -34.40 3.80
CA LEU A 125 38.67 -33.77 3.23
C LEU A 125 39.94 -34.51 3.66
N ALA A 126 40.94 -34.47 2.78
CA ALA A 126 42.25 -35.02 3.03
C ALA A 126 42.82 -34.52 4.39
N PRO A 127 43.38 -35.41 5.24
CA PRO A 127 43.88 -35.03 6.56
C PRO A 127 45.05 -34.04 6.51
N GLU A 128 45.84 -34.05 5.43
CA GLU A 128 46.95 -33.14 5.15
C GLU A 128 46.50 -31.70 4.82
N SER A 129 45.25 -31.49 4.45
CA SER A 129 44.72 -30.15 4.13
C SER A 129 44.60 -29.28 5.37
N SER A 130 45.45 -28.25 5.42
CA SER A 130 45.52 -27.28 6.53
C SER A 130 44.64 -26.05 6.31
N VAL A 131 44.32 -25.74 5.05
CA VAL A 131 43.39 -24.69 4.63
C VAL A 131 42.20 -25.31 3.91
N VAL A 132 41.02 -24.75 4.14
CA VAL A 132 39.78 -25.11 3.43
C VAL A 132 39.29 -23.90 2.67
N VAL A 133 39.03 -24.08 1.37
CA VAL A 133 38.45 -23.08 0.49
C VAL A 133 37.02 -23.50 0.15
N PHE A 134 36.03 -22.73 0.57
CA PHE A 134 34.65 -22.87 0.12
C PHE A 134 34.44 -22.06 -1.16
N ALA A 135 33.84 -22.67 -2.16
CA ALA A 135 33.53 -22.01 -3.43
C ALA A 135 32.11 -22.36 -3.90
N ASP A 136 31.40 -21.36 -4.43
CA ASP A 136 30.16 -21.62 -5.17
C ASP A 136 30.49 -22.24 -6.54
N ALA A 137 29.55 -23.00 -7.11
CA ALA A 137 29.76 -23.70 -8.37
C ALA A 137 29.52 -22.81 -9.63
N ASP A 138 28.98 -21.61 -9.43
CA ASP A 138 28.60 -20.65 -10.48
C ASP A 138 29.67 -19.57 -10.76
N ILE A 139 30.87 -19.73 -10.21
CA ILE A 139 31.98 -18.78 -10.38
C ILE A 139 33.00 -19.26 -11.40
N ARG A 140 33.62 -18.30 -12.09
CA ARG A 140 34.76 -18.52 -12.98
C ARG A 140 36.01 -17.87 -12.43
N VAL A 141 37.03 -18.67 -12.16
CA VAL A 141 38.22 -18.24 -11.42
C VAL A 141 39.43 -18.06 -12.34
N GLY A 142 40.40 -17.26 -11.90
CA GLY A 142 41.69 -17.13 -12.59
C GLY A 142 42.69 -18.18 -12.09
N PRO A 143 43.84 -18.37 -12.77
CA PRO A 143 44.81 -19.41 -12.42
C PRO A 143 45.48 -19.21 -11.07
N ARG A 144 45.57 -17.96 -10.56
CA ARG A 144 46.20 -17.65 -9.26
C ARG A 144 45.19 -17.47 -8.12
N TRP A 145 43.93 -17.85 -8.34
CA TRP A 145 42.85 -17.62 -7.38
C TRP A 145 43.11 -18.31 -6.04
N LEU A 146 43.55 -19.58 -6.03
CA LEU A 146 43.91 -20.29 -4.80
C LEU A 146 45.09 -19.66 -4.05
N ALA A 147 46.12 -19.22 -4.78
CA ALA A 147 47.27 -18.54 -4.18
C ALA A 147 46.87 -17.23 -3.49
N ALA A 148 45.98 -16.44 -4.11
CA ALA A 148 45.48 -15.19 -3.54
C ALA A 148 44.56 -15.39 -2.32
N LEU A 149 43.89 -16.54 -2.22
CA LEU A 149 43.10 -16.90 -1.04
C LEU A 149 43.95 -17.46 0.11
N ALA A 150 44.91 -18.32 -0.20
CA ALA A 150 45.72 -19.01 0.81
C ALA A 150 46.83 -18.12 1.37
N GLY A 151 47.49 -17.32 0.52
CA GLY A 151 48.65 -16.51 0.91
C GLY A 151 48.41 -15.61 2.13
N PRO A 152 47.31 -14.83 2.19
CA PRO A 152 47.07 -13.96 3.34
C PRO A 152 46.77 -14.72 4.65
N LEU A 153 46.42 -16.01 4.61
CA LEU A 153 46.21 -16.84 5.81
C LEU A 153 47.52 -17.25 6.50
N GLU A 154 48.68 -16.85 6.00
CA GLU A 154 49.93 -17.01 6.73
C GLU A 154 50.07 -16.01 7.87
N ASP A 155 49.47 -14.83 7.74
CA ASP A 155 49.38 -13.91 8.86
C ASP A 155 48.42 -14.50 9.92
N PRO A 156 48.90 -14.80 11.14
CA PRO A 156 48.07 -15.36 12.20
C PRO A 156 46.93 -14.42 12.62
N LYS A 157 46.99 -13.13 12.27
CA LYS A 157 45.91 -12.17 12.53
C LYS A 157 44.78 -12.25 11.51
N VAL A 158 45.02 -12.82 10.34
CA VAL A 158 44.00 -13.00 9.29
C VAL A 158 43.28 -14.31 9.54
N GLY A 159 41.98 -14.27 9.83
CA GLY A 159 41.18 -15.46 10.11
C GLY A 159 40.47 -16.01 8.87
N CYS A 160 40.09 -15.13 7.93
CA CYS A 160 39.41 -15.52 6.70
C CYS A 160 39.91 -14.68 5.53
N VAL A 161 39.95 -15.26 4.34
CA VAL A 161 40.23 -14.54 3.09
C VAL A 161 39.09 -14.82 2.13
N THR A 162 38.59 -13.80 1.44
CA THR A 162 37.46 -13.94 0.51
C THR A 162 37.74 -13.30 -0.85
N ALA A 163 37.07 -13.81 -1.88
CA ALA A 163 37.06 -13.24 -3.22
C ALA A 163 35.61 -13.21 -3.76
N PRO A 164 34.78 -12.21 -3.40
CA PRO A 164 33.41 -12.08 -3.90
C PRO A 164 33.38 -12.02 -5.43
N ALA A 165 32.41 -12.70 -6.05
CA ALA A 165 32.33 -12.78 -7.49
C ALA A 165 31.85 -11.45 -8.10
N LEU A 166 32.57 -10.97 -9.11
CA LEU A 166 32.17 -9.83 -9.92
C LEU A 166 31.17 -10.27 -10.97
N TYR A 167 29.96 -9.70 -10.93
CA TYR A 167 28.94 -9.98 -11.94
C TYR A 167 29.27 -9.32 -13.28
N VAL A 168 29.27 -10.12 -14.34
CA VAL A 168 29.48 -9.65 -15.71
C VAL A 168 28.11 -9.40 -16.36
N PRO A 169 27.73 -8.13 -16.63
CA PRO A 169 26.35 -7.81 -17.00
C PRO A 169 25.98 -8.23 -18.44
N ALA A 170 24.97 -9.08 -18.52
CA ALA A 170 24.17 -9.28 -19.73
C ALA A 170 23.37 -8.01 -20.13
N ALA A 171 22.57 -8.10 -21.19
CA ALA A 171 21.66 -7.01 -21.57
C ALA A 171 20.47 -6.89 -20.59
N GLY A 172 19.79 -5.74 -20.63
CA GLY A 172 18.58 -5.48 -19.81
C GLY A 172 18.82 -4.80 -18.45
N LEU A 173 17.71 -4.31 -17.89
CA LEU A 173 17.67 -3.59 -16.60
C LEU A 173 18.01 -4.48 -15.39
N PRO A 174 17.52 -5.74 -15.27
CA PRO A 174 17.87 -6.59 -14.13
C PRO A 174 19.36 -6.88 -14.02
N ALA A 175 20.04 -7.11 -15.15
CA ALA A 175 21.48 -7.28 -15.20
C ALA A 175 22.23 -6.00 -14.79
N ALA A 176 21.77 -4.81 -15.22
CA ALA A 176 22.38 -3.53 -14.83
C ALA A 176 22.22 -3.24 -13.33
N LEU A 177 21.06 -3.50 -12.74
CA LEU A 177 20.82 -3.35 -11.29
C LEU A 177 21.68 -4.33 -10.48
N ARG A 178 21.80 -5.60 -10.92
CA ARG A 178 22.70 -6.58 -10.29
C ARG A 178 24.17 -6.15 -10.35
N CYS A 179 24.61 -5.66 -11.51
CA CYS A 179 25.94 -5.12 -11.70
C CYS A 179 26.21 -3.93 -10.76
N SER A 180 25.30 -2.96 -10.72
CA SER A 180 25.42 -1.77 -9.89
C SER A 180 25.48 -2.13 -8.40
N TRP A 181 24.65 -3.07 -7.94
CA TRP A 181 24.70 -3.58 -6.57
C TRP A 181 26.08 -4.10 -6.18
N ILE A 182 26.68 -4.95 -7.00
CA ILE A 182 27.98 -5.57 -6.71
C ILE A 182 29.10 -4.52 -6.78
N VAL A 183 29.13 -3.71 -7.85
CA VAL A 183 30.13 -2.65 -8.03
C VAL A 183 30.09 -1.62 -6.89
N HIS A 184 28.92 -1.29 -6.37
CA HIS A 184 28.78 -0.44 -5.19
C HIS A 184 29.08 -1.16 -3.88
N GLY A 185 28.68 -2.44 -3.74
CA GLY A 185 28.79 -3.22 -2.52
C GLY A 185 30.23 -3.59 -2.16
N LEU A 186 31.06 -3.90 -3.16
CA LEU A 186 32.44 -4.35 -2.99
C LEU A 186 33.31 -3.39 -2.15
N PRO A 187 33.32 -2.06 -2.40
CA PRO A 187 34.01 -1.11 -1.53
C PRO A 187 33.60 -1.20 -0.05
N TYR A 188 32.31 -1.33 0.25
CA TYR A 188 31.86 -1.44 1.64
C TYR A 188 32.21 -2.78 2.25
N MET A 189 32.07 -3.88 1.51
CA MET A 189 32.48 -5.21 1.99
C MET A 189 33.98 -5.22 2.33
N ALA A 190 34.80 -4.61 1.48
CA ALA A 190 36.22 -4.43 1.73
C ALA A 190 36.45 -3.61 3.01
N SER A 191 35.86 -2.42 3.11
CA SER A 191 36.07 -1.53 4.26
C SER A 191 35.56 -2.09 5.59
N LEU A 192 34.47 -2.87 5.57
CA LEU A 192 33.83 -3.39 6.78
C LEU A 192 34.33 -4.78 7.19
N GLY A 193 35.06 -5.49 6.34
CA GLY A 193 35.66 -6.79 6.64
C GLY A 193 34.62 -7.92 6.78
N TYR A 194 33.82 -8.15 5.74
CA TYR A 194 32.90 -9.28 5.65
C TYR A 194 33.28 -10.23 4.52
N ALA A 195 33.20 -11.54 4.79
CA ALA A 195 33.44 -12.58 3.81
C ALA A 195 32.22 -12.77 2.88
N SER A 196 32.48 -13.26 1.67
CA SER A 196 31.49 -13.77 0.73
C SER A 196 31.63 -15.28 0.58
N GLY A 197 30.51 -15.99 0.60
CA GLY A 197 30.45 -17.44 0.46
C GLY A 197 30.77 -17.96 -0.92
N GLN A 198 30.75 -17.08 -1.93
CA GLN A 198 31.12 -17.42 -3.31
C GLN A 198 32.56 -17.92 -3.40
N SER A 199 33.44 -17.40 -2.53
CA SER A 199 34.84 -17.81 -2.43
C SER A 199 35.39 -17.38 -1.08
N LEU A 200 35.72 -18.35 -0.23
CA LEU A 200 36.13 -18.12 1.16
C LEU A 200 37.15 -19.14 1.62
N ALA A 201 38.31 -18.70 2.09
CA ALA A 201 39.34 -19.54 2.68
C ALA A 201 39.48 -19.33 4.19
N VAL A 202 39.72 -20.41 4.91
CA VAL A 202 39.94 -20.43 6.36
C VAL A 202 40.91 -21.54 6.73
N ARG A 203 41.71 -21.34 7.79
CA ARG A 203 42.53 -22.43 8.35
C ARG A 203 41.61 -23.48 8.99
N ARG A 204 41.85 -24.75 8.71
CA ARG A 204 41.04 -25.87 9.25
C ARG A 204 41.05 -25.88 10.77
N ALA A 205 42.20 -25.56 11.37
CA ALA A 205 42.36 -25.43 12.82
C ALA A 205 41.45 -24.35 13.42
N ASP A 206 41.39 -23.18 12.79
CA ASP A 206 40.54 -22.07 13.22
C ASP A 206 39.05 -22.40 13.07
N PHE A 207 38.65 -22.96 11.93
CA PHE A 207 37.28 -23.40 11.70
C PHE A 207 36.78 -24.34 12.82
N LYS A 208 37.64 -25.30 13.21
CA LYS A 208 37.38 -26.23 14.32
C LYS A 208 37.36 -25.51 15.66
N ALA A 209 38.38 -24.70 15.97
CA ALA A 209 38.50 -23.97 17.24
C ALA A 209 37.35 -22.99 17.48
N TRP A 210 36.78 -22.43 16.41
CA TRP A 210 35.67 -21.48 16.52
C TRP A 210 34.30 -22.15 16.73
N GLY A 211 34.22 -23.48 16.60
CA GLY A 211 32.96 -24.23 16.64
C GLY A 211 32.06 -23.93 15.43
N ALA A 212 32.65 -23.57 14.29
CA ALA A 212 31.89 -23.12 13.11
C ALA A 212 30.92 -24.18 12.58
N ALA A 213 31.30 -25.47 12.64
CA ALA A 213 30.47 -26.59 12.22
C ALA A 213 29.11 -26.63 12.94
N ALA A 214 29.10 -26.41 14.26
CA ALA A 214 27.88 -26.48 15.06
C ALA A 214 26.90 -25.35 14.70
N LEU A 215 27.40 -24.18 14.31
CA LEU A 215 26.57 -23.07 13.85
C LEU A 215 26.07 -23.27 12.42
N TYR A 216 26.90 -23.83 11.52
CA TYR A 216 26.49 -24.15 10.15
C TYR A 216 25.35 -25.16 10.12
N ALA A 217 25.38 -26.15 11.02
CA ALA A 217 24.32 -27.15 11.20
C ALA A 217 22.97 -26.56 11.68
N ARG A 218 22.90 -25.25 11.96
CA ARG A 218 21.69 -24.55 12.41
C ARG A 218 21.44 -23.22 11.69
N SER A 219 22.19 -22.91 10.63
CA SER A 219 22.13 -21.62 9.92
C SER A 219 21.74 -21.79 8.45
N ILE A 220 21.31 -20.70 7.81
CA ILE A 220 21.09 -20.63 6.36
C ILE A 220 22.23 -19.96 5.59
N ASN A 221 23.21 -19.43 6.32
CA ASN A 221 24.27 -18.61 5.75
C ASN A 221 25.63 -18.99 6.35
N MET A 222 26.59 -19.24 5.46
CA MET A 222 27.92 -19.73 5.77
C MET A 222 28.91 -18.58 6.08
N ASP A 223 28.96 -17.60 5.21
CA ASP A 223 29.99 -16.57 5.11
C ASP A 223 29.87 -15.48 6.19
N LEU A 224 28.67 -14.95 6.44
CA LEU A 224 28.48 -13.99 7.53
C LEU A 224 28.57 -14.68 8.89
N THR A 225 28.22 -15.97 8.99
CA THR A 225 28.44 -16.76 10.20
C THR A 225 29.94 -16.85 10.52
N LEU A 226 30.77 -17.20 9.54
CA LEU A 226 32.22 -17.31 9.74
C LEU A 226 32.87 -15.95 9.97
N SER A 227 32.47 -14.92 9.21
CA SER A 227 32.93 -13.53 9.42
C SER A 227 32.64 -13.05 10.85
N GLY A 228 31.44 -13.36 11.35
CA GLY A 228 31.04 -13.02 12.71
C GLY A 228 31.88 -13.74 13.77
N LEU A 229 32.23 -15.01 13.54
CA LEU A 229 33.11 -15.78 14.44
C LEU A 229 34.54 -15.25 14.46
N ALA A 230 35.12 -14.96 13.29
CA ALA A 230 36.46 -14.40 13.14
C ALA A 230 36.56 -13.05 13.87
N ARG A 231 35.61 -12.14 13.61
CA ARG A 231 35.59 -10.80 14.22
C ARG A 231 35.39 -10.83 15.74
N LYS A 232 34.51 -11.70 16.25
CA LYS A 232 34.33 -11.88 17.70
C LYS A 232 35.61 -12.31 18.41
N ARG A 233 36.55 -12.92 17.69
CA ARG A 233 37.84 -13.39 18.20
C ARG A 233 39.02 -12.50 17.78
N GLY A 234 38.74 -11.32 17.22
CA GLY A 234 39.76 -10.34 16.86
C GLY A 234 40.52 -10.63 15.56
N PHE A 235 40.11 -11.61 14.77
CA PHE A 235 40.72 -11.90 13.48
C PHE A 235 40.22 -10.95 12.39
N ALA A 236 41.13 -10.58 11.47
CA ALA A 236 40.83 -9.84 10.26
C ALA A 236 40.17 -10.75 9.20
N VAL A 237 39.31 -10.15 8.38
CA VAL A 237 38.78 -10.75 7.15
C VAL A 237 39.36 -9.98 5.98
N GLU A 238 40.22 -10.65 5.21
CA GLU A 238 40.94 -10.05 4.09
C GLU A 238 40.25 -10.31 2.75
N LEU A 239 40.43 -9.40 1.81
CA LEU A 239 39.84 -9.45 0.48
C LEU A 239 40.92 -9.66 -0.58
N ALA A 240 40.84 -10.77 -1.31
CA ALA A 240 41.70 -11.08 -2.46
C ALA A 240 41.27 -10.24 -3.69
N ALA A 241 41.40 -8.92 -3.59
CA ALA A 241 40.80 -7.96 -4.51
C ALA A 241 41.33 -8.08 -5.96
N GLY A 242 42.56 -8.55 -6.15
CA GLY A 242 43.17 -8.72 -7.48
C GLY A 242 42.79 -10.01 -8.21
N GLU A 243 42.13 -10.97 -7.55
CA GLU A 243 41.78 -12.28 -8.12
C GLU A 243 40.29 -12.61 -7.92
N LEU A 244 39.41 -11.63 -8.08
CA LEU A 244 37.96 -11.83 -7.94
C LEU A 244 37.44 -12.82 -9.00
N PRO A 245 36.60 -13.81 -8.64
CA PRO A 245 35.91 -14.65 -9.60
C PRO A 245 34.93 -13.85 -10.46
N LEU A 246 34.57 -14.36 -11.63
CA LEU A 246 33.53 -13.78 -12.49
C LEU A 246 32.25 -14.60 -12.37
N TRP A 247 31.11 -13.91 -12.27
CA TRP A 247 29.78 -14.52 -12.27
C TRP A 247 29.03 -14.13 -13.54
N LEU A 248 28.72 -15.13 -14.37
CA LEU A 248 28.24 -14.96 -15.76
C LEU A 248 26.77 -15.35 -15.96
N GLU A 249 26.09 -15.83 -14.92
CA GLU A 249 24.71 -16.33 -15.01
C GLU A 249 23.74 -15.21 -15.45
N PRO A 250 22.82 -15.48 -16.39
CA PRO A 250 21.78 -14.53 -16.74
C PRO A 250 20.97 -14.07 -15.52
N CYS A 251 20.51 -12.81 -15.56
CA CYS A 251 19.70 -12.22 -14.48
C CYS A 251 18.29 -11.91 -14.98
N SER A 252 17.31 -12.74 -14.60
CA SER A 252 15.88 -12.39 -14.72
C SER A 252 15.42 -11.47 -13.58
N THR A 253 14.31 -10.75 -13.78
CA THR A 253 13.68 -9.93 -12.73
C THR A 253 13.34 -10.75 -11.48
N ALA A 254 12.87 -11.99 -11.65
CA ALA A 254 12.52 -12.87 -10.55
C ALA A 254 13.76 -13.36 -9.78
N GLN A 255 14.88 -13.64 -10.46
CA GLN A 255 16.15 -13.98 -9.81
C GLN A 255 16.74 -12.77 -9.09
N LEU A 256 16.65 -11.57 -9.67
CA LEU A 256 17.10 -10.33 -9.03
C LEU A 256 16.40 -10.09 -7.69
N LEU A 257 15.06 -10.07 -7.68
CA LEU A 257 14.26 -9.81 -6.49
C LEU A 257 14.49 -10.87 -5.40
N ARG A 258 14.47 -12.16 -5.77
CA ARG A 258 14.69 -13.25 -4.82
C ARG A 258 16.11 -13.24 -4.23
N GLY A 259 17.12 -13.04 -5.07
CA GLY A 259 18.52 -12.98 -4.64
C GLY A 259 18.77 -11.83 -3.65
N PHE A 260 18.26 -10.64 -3.94
CA PHE A 260 18.50 -9.46 -3.11
C PHE A 260 17.74 -9.52 -1.79
N ASN A 261 16.49 -10.00 -1.81
CA ASN A 261 15.74 -10.22 -0.57
C ASN A 261 16.45 -11.25 0.32
N LYS A 262 17.00 -12.33 -0.27
CA LYS A 262 17.83 -13.32 0.45
C LYS A 262 19.06 -12.66 1.10
N TRP A 263 19.85 -11.90 0.34
CA TRP A 263 21.05 -11.25 0.88
C TRP A 263 20.71 -10.23 1.97
N MET A 264 19.66 -9.42 1.78
CA MET A 264 19.19 -8.49 2.81
C MET A 264 18.74 -9.21 4.08
N LEU A 265 18.05 -10.33 3.95
CA LEU A 265 17.68 -11.17 5.07
C LEU A 265 18.92 -11.73 5.79
N HIS A 266 19.95 -12.16 5.06
CA HIS A 266 21.21 -12.60 5.65
C HIS A 266 21.89 -11.47 6.43
N PHE A 267 21.99 -10.26 5.87
CA PHE A 267 22.52 -9.10 6.61
C PHE A 267 21.69 -8.79 7.86
N LYS A 268 20.34 -8.85 7.78
CA LYS A 268 19.46 -8.66 8.95
C LYS A 268 19.78 -9.64 10.08
N LEU A 269 20.01 -10.91 9.75
CA LEU A 269 20.20 -11.98 10.72
C LEU A 269 21.62 -12.03 11.28
N TYR A 270 22.63 -11.93 10.43
CA TYR A 270 24.03 -12.22 10.78
C TYR A 270 24.89 -10.96 10.91
N ALA A 271 24.47 -9.81 10.37
CA ALA A 271 25.18 -8.53 10.44
C ALA A 271 24.22 -7.35 10.66
N PRO A 272 23.40 -7.35 11.73
CA PRO A 272 22.29 -6.40 11.91
C PRO A 272 22.72 -4.93 11.93
N LEU A 273 23.95 -4.62 12.36
CA LEU A 273 24.49 -3.27 12.32
C LEU A 273 24.70 -2.77 10.88
N VAL A 274 25.15 -3.63 9.97
CA VAL A 274 25.33 -3.28 8.54
C VAL A 274 23.97 -3.07 7.89
N TRP A 275 23.01 -3.94 8.20
CA TRP A 275 21.64 -3.81 7.76
C TRP A 275 21.04 -2.47 8.22
N LEU A 276 21.23 -2.10 9.49
CA LEU A 276 20.75 -0.84 10.06
C LEU A 276 21.41 0.38 9.40
N LEU A 277 22.73 0.36 9.18
CA LEU A 277 23.44 1.43 8.48
C LEU A 277 22.95 1.59 7.04
N GLY A 278 22.69 0.47 6.35
CA GLY A 278 22.07 0.47 5.03
C GLY A 278 20.66 1.08 5.04
N ALA A 279 19.86 0.76 6.06
CA ALA A 279 18.52 1.32 6.25
C ALA A 279 18.55 2.84 6.48
N LEU A 280 19.43 3.31 7.37
CA LEU A 280 19.59 4.74 7.66
C LEU A 280 20.07 5.52 6.43
N SER A 281 21.07 5.00 5.70
CA SER A 281 21.55 5.59 4.46
C SER A 281 20.44 5.68 3.40
N THR A 282 19.67 4.60 3.23
CA THR A 282 18.55 4.57 2.28
C THR A 282 17.43 5.55 2.67
N ALA A 283 17.09 5.62 3.95
CA ALA A 283 16.09 6.56 4.46
C ALA A 283 16.54 8.02 4.27
N ALA A 284 17.82 8.33 4.51
CA ALA A 284 18.38 9.65 4.28
C ALA A 284 18.31 10.05 2.80
N LYS A 285 18.67 9.13 1.87
CA LYS A 285 18.52 9.36 0.43
C LYS A 285 17.05 9.56 0.02
N ALA A 286 16.15 8.71 0.50
CA ALA A 286 14.72 8.85 0.24
C ALA A 286 14.18 10.20 0.73
N ALA A 287 14.62 10.67 1.90
CA ALA A 287 14.25 11.99 2.41
C ALA A 287 14.73 13.12 1.48
N VAL A 288 15.94 13.04 0.94
CA VAL A 288 16.43 14.02 -0.06
C VAL A 288 15.57 13.96 -1.33
N TYR A 289 15.31 12.78 -1.89
CA TYR A 289 14.52 12.64 -3.12
C TYR A 289 13.05 13.05 -2.97
N LEU A 290 12.41 12.74 -1.85
CA LEU A 290 11.03 13.17 -1.55
C LEU A 290 10.92 14.71 -1.40
N ASN A 291 12.03 15.38 -1.12
CA ASN A 291 12.12 16.84 -1.05
C ASN A 291 12.83 17.44 -2.28
N ALA A 292 12.92 16.72 -3.40
CA ALA A 292 13.56 17.23 -4.62
C ALA A 292 12.88 18.49 -5.17
N GLY A 293 11.57 18.67 -4.95
CA GLY A 293 10.86 19.91 -5.29
C GLY A 293 11.25 21.13 -4.43
N VAL A 294 11.92 20.91 -3.30
CA VAL A 294 12.45 21.96 -2.41
C VAL A 294 13.90 22.27 -2.77
N SER A 295 14.72 21.25 -3.05
CA SER A 295 16.11 21.44 -3.47
C SER A 295 16.50 20.43 -4.55
N PRO A 296 16.33 20.78 -5.83
CA PRO A 296 16.79 19.96 -6.96
C PRO A 296 18.29 19.70 -6.91
N LEU A 297 19.07 20.66 -6.38
CA LEU A 297 20.51 20.55 -6.21
C LEU A 297 20.88 19.41 -5.25
N ALA A 298 20.21 19.30 -4.10
CA ALA A 298 20.49 18.21 -3.16
C ALA A 298 20.23 16.83 -3.79
N ALA A 299 19.14 16.69 -4.54
CA ALA A 299 18.83 15.45 -5.27
C ALA A 299 19.88 15.14 -6.36
N ALA A 300 20.32 16.16 -7.10
CA ALA A 300 21.38 16.05 -8.10
C ALA A 300 22.72 15.66 -7.49
N VAL A 301 23.08 16.20 -6.31
CA VAL A 301 24.30 15.84 -5.58
C VAL A 301 24.28 14.37 -5.17
N VAL A 302 23.17 13.87 -4.60
CA VAL A 302 23.05 12.44 -4.24
C VAL A 302 23.18 11.55 -5.49
N ALA A 303 22.39 11.82 -6.54
CA ALA A 303 22.45 11.04 -7.77
C ALA A 303 23.83 11.09 -8.44
N GLY A 304 24.44 12.27 -8.49
CA GLY A 304 25.79 12.47 -9.03
C GLY A 304 26.86 11.74 -8.22
N SER A 305 26.75 11.72 -6.90
CA SER A 305 27.68 10.99 -6.03
C SER A 305 27.58 9.47 -6.21
N ASP A 306 26.37 8.94 -6.38
CA ASP A 306 26.15 7.52 -6.67
C ASP A 306 26.73 7.14 -8.04
N VAL A 307 26.46 7.94 -9.08
CA VAL A 307 27.06 7.73 -10.42
C VAL A 307 28.58 7.82 -10.37
N LEU A 308 29.14 8.82 -9.71
CA LEU A 308 30.59 8.98 -9.57
C LEU A 308 31.23 7.77 -8.87
N CYS A 309 30.63 7.30 -7.77
CA CYS A 309 31.12 6.12 -7.06
C CYS A 309 31.06 4.86 -7.94
N ALA A 310 29.98 4.67 -8.71
CA ALA A 310 29.86 3.56 -9.66
C ALA A 310 30.95 3.62 -10.73
N VAL A 311 31.22 4.81 -11.28
CA VAL A 311 32.25 5.01 -12.31
C VAL A 311 33.64 4.72 -11.76
N LEU A 312 33.96 5.25 -10.58
CA LEU A 312 35.29 5.08 -9.97
C LEU A 312 35.56 3.63 -9.58
N SER A 313 34.57 2.94 -9.01
CA SER A 313 34.67 1.50 -8.68
C SER A 313 34.73 0.64 -9.94
N GLY A 314 33.86 0.90 -10.93
CA GLY A 314 33.82 0.17 -12.19
C GLY A 314 35.13 0.25 -12.95
N ARG A 315 35.70 1.46 -13.10
CA ARG A 315 37.00 1.64 -13.78
C ARG A 315 38.14 0.96 -13.03
N ALA A 316 38.11 0.96 -11.70
CA ALA A 316 39.14 0.30 -10.92
C ALA A 316 39.08 -1.23 -11.08
N LEU A 317 37.88 -1.80 -11.11
CA LEU A 317 37.66 -3.22 -11.37
C LEU A 317 38.05 -3.59 -12.81
N GLU A 318 37.66 -2.79 -13.81
CA GLU A 318 38.07 -3.00 -15.21
C GLU A 318 39.58 -2.88 -15.39
N GLY A 319 40.25 -1.98 -14.67
CA GLY A 319 41.70 -1.88 -14.67
C GLY A 319 42.40 -3.09 -14.02
N ALA A 320 41.85 -3.60 -12.93
CA ALA A 320 42.43 -4.73 -12.20
C ALA A 320 42.16 -6.10 -12.87
N LEU A 321 41.00 -6.26 -13.50
CA LEU A 321 40.50 -7.55 -14.02
C LEU A 321 40.31 -7.56 -15.55
N GLY A 322 40.83 -6.55 -16.25
CA GLY A 322 40.52 -6.27 -17.66
C GLY A 322 40.73 -7.46 -18.61
N ALA A 323 41.84 -8.19 -18.48
CA ALA A 323 42.11 -9.36 -19.30
C ALA A 323 41.05 -10.46 -19.11
N ARG A 324 40.73 -10.79 -17.86
CA ARG A 324 39.71 -11.80 -17.52
C ARG A 324 38.30 -11.37 -17.93
N LEU A 325 37.98 -10.09 -17.80
CA LEU A 325 36.71 -9.52 -18.27
C LEU A 325 36.60 -9.63 -19.79
N ALA A 326 37.67 -9.37 -20.53
CA ALA A 326 37.71 -9.50 -21.98
C ALA A 326 37.53 -10.96 -22.43
N GLU A 327 38.22 -11.91 -21.79
CA GLU A 327 38.05 -13.36 -22.02
C GLU A 327 36.61 -13.81 -21.77
N ALA A 328 35.94 -13.23 -20.78
CA ALA A 328 34.53 -13.49 -20.48
C ALA A 328 33.54 -12.74 -21.38
N GLY A 329 34.00 -12.07 -22.45
CA GLY A 329 33.16 -11.37 -23.42
C GLY A 329 32.65 -10.00 -22.95
N CYS A 330 33.23 -9.42 -21.91
CA CYS A 330 32.90 -8.07 -21.44
C CYS A 330 33.80 -7.03 -22.11
N SER A 331 33.22 -6.25 -23.04
CA SER A 331 33.94 -5.16 -23.69
C SER A 331 34.41 -4.09 -22.68
N PRO A 332 35.56 -3.43 -22.91
CA PRO A 332 36.06 -2.36 -22.05
C PRO A 332 35.00 -1.26 -21.81
N GLY A 333 34.88 -0.79 -20.56
CA GLY A 333 33.93 0.26 -20.16
C GLY A 333 32.48 -0.22 -19.94
N ARG A 334 32.13 -1.45 -20.36
CA ARG A 334 30.75 -1.95 -20.27
C ARG A 334 30.29 -2.17 -18.83
N LEU A 335 31.15 -2.68 -17.95
CA LEU A 335 30.84 -2.87 -16.54
C LEU A 335 30.57 -1.51 -15.90
N THR A 336 31.48 -0.56 -16.12
CA THR A 336 31.39 0.82 -15.61
C THR A 336 30.10 1.50 -16.07
N LEU A 337 29.80 1.45 -17.37
CA LEU A 337 28.62 2.09 -17.94
C LEU A 337 27.32 1.52 -17.35
N ARG A 338 27.22 0.19 -17.24
CA ARG A 338 26.03 -0.50 -16.73
C ARG A 338 25.79 -0.19 -15.25
N ALA A 339 26.86 -0.22 -14.44
CA ALA A 339 26.77 0.12 -13.02
C ALA A 339 26.34 1.59 -12.81
N ALA A 340 26.94 2.51 -13.58
CA ALA A 340 26.66 3.95 -13.49
C ALA A 340 25.24 4.31 -13.94
N ALA A 341 24.75 3.71 -15.02
CA ALA A 341 23.40 3.96 -15.52
C ALA A 341 22.31 3.52 -14.51
N ALA A 342 22.57 2.45 -13.76
CA ALA A 342 21.64 1.91 -12.77
C ALA A 342 21.76 2.58 -11.38
N ALA A 343 22.88 3.23 -11.08
CA ALA A 343 23.19 3.78 -9.76
C ALA A 343 22.09 4.72 -9.18
N PRO A 344 21.51 5.67 -9.94
CA PRO A 344 20.47 6.56 -9.42
C PRO A 344 19.18 5.83 -8.99
N PHE A 345 18.93 4.62 -9.48
CA PHE A 345 17.73 3.84 -9.19
C PHE A 345 17.95 2.85 -8.03
N MET A 346 19.20 2.62 -7.63
CA MET A 346 19.53 1.65 -6.59
C MET A 346 18.89 1.99 -5.25
N PHE A 347 18.77 3.27 -4.87
CA PHE A 347 18.16 3.62 -3.58
C PHE A 347 16.71 3.13 -3.46
N ALA A 348 15.92 3.25 -4.53
CA ALA A 348 14.53 2.80 -4.55
C ALA A 348 14.45 1.28 -4.43
N PHE A 349 15.35 0.59 -5.13
CA PHE A 349 15.46 -0.85 -5.05
C PHE A 349 15.86 -1.33 -3.63
N HIS A 350 16.88 -0.72 -3.04
CA HIS A 350 17.31 -0.98 -1.67
C HIS A 350 16.18 -0.71 -0.67
N ALA A 351 15.41 0.37 -0.84
CA ALA A 351 14.30 0.71 0.05
C ALA A 351 13.26 -0.41 0.08
N VAL A 352 12.90 -0.94 -1.09
CA VAL A 352 11.98 -2.09 -1.21
C VAL A 352 12.59 -3.33 -0.57
N ASN A 353 13.84 -3.68 -0.86
CA ASN A 353 14.45 -4.90 -0.30
C ASN A 353 14.63 -4.82 1.23
N LEU A 354 15.00 -3.65 1.77
CA LEU A 354 15.10 -3.41 3.21
C LEU A 354 13.73 -3.57 3.88
N ALA A 355 12.69 -2.94 3.32
CA ALA A 355 11.33 -3.07 3.81
C ALA A 355 10.85 -4.53 3.78
N VAL A 356 11.04 -5.24 2.67
CA VAL A 356 10.69 -6.66 2.54
C VAL A 356 11.46 -7.51 3.55
N SER A 357 12.78 -7.33 3.63
CA SER A 357 13.64 -8.14 4.51
C SER A 357 13.30 -7.97 5.98
N PHE A 358 12.83 -6.79 6.42
CA PHE A 358 12.42 -6.54 7.80
C PHE A 358 11.31 -7.51 8.23
N TRP A 359 10.28 -7.67 7.40
CA TRP A 359 9.12 -8.53 7.65
C TRP A 359 9.30 -9.99 7.20
N MET A 360 10.37 -10.29 6.48
CA MET A 360 10.63 -11.63 5.95
C MET A 360 10.93 -12.62 7.09
N SER A 361 10.13 -13.69 7.14
CA SER A 361 10.26 -14.84 8.05
C SER A 361 10.30 -16.18 7.32
N ARG A 362 10.23 -16.15 5.98
CA ARG A 362 10.28 -17.30 5.08
C ARG A 362 11.26 -17.01 3.95
N LEU A 363 11.96 -18.01 3.47
CA LEU A 363 12.91 -17.92 2.36
C LEU A 363 12.75 -19.15 1.47
N ASP A 364 12.44 -18.94 0.20
CA ASP A 364 12.46 -20.00 -0.82
C ASP A 364 13.83 -20.00 -1.50
N TRP A 365 14.61 -21.07 -1.31
CA TRP A 365 15.96 -21.18 -1.86
C TRP A 365 16.36 -22.64 -2.08
N GLY A 366 17.02 -22.94 -3.20
CA GLY A 366 17.47 -24.29 -3.54
C GLY A 366 16.34 -25.32 -3.61
N GLY A 367 15.15 -24.93 -4.07
CA GLY A 367 13.97 -25.80 -4.13
C GLY A 367 13.34 -26.12 -2.77
N ARG A 368 13.81 -25.52 -1.67
CA ARG A 368 13.27 -25.71 -0.32
C ARG A 368 12.74 -24.40 0.25
N ARG A 369 11.75 -24.50 1.15
CA ARG A 369 11.17 -23.37 1.89
C ARG A 369 11.66 -23.38 3.33
N TYR A 370 12.48 -22.40 3.66
CA TYR A 370 13.00 -22.16 5.00
C TYR A 370 12.08 -21.23 5.76
N ARG A 371 11.80 -21.54 7.02
CA ARG A 371 11.14 -20.65 7.98
C ARG A 371 12.19 -20.20 9.00
N ILE A 372 12.34 -18.88 9.15
CA ILE A 372 13.45 -18.24 9.86
C ILE A 372 12.90 -17.48 11.05
N ARG A 373 13.34 -17.87 12.25
CA ARG A 373 13.00 -17.20 13.52
C ARG A 373 14.16 -16.42 14.12
N GLY A 374 15.37 -16.69 13.63
CA GLY A 374 16.61 -16.06 14.05
C GLY A 374 17.79 -16.62 13.25
N PRO A 375 19.02 -16.11 13.47
CA PRO A 375 20.21 -16.51 12.71
C PRO A 375 20.55 -18.01 12.86
N TYR A 376 20.16 -18.63 13.97
CA TYR A 376 20.42 -20.06 14.26
C TYR A 376 19.14 -20.83 14.65
N ALA A 377 17.97 -20.29 14.27
CA ALA A 377 16.66 -20.86 14.56
C ALA A 377 15.88 -20.97 13.25
N VAL A 378 16.29 -21.95 12.44
CA VAL A 378 15.77 -22.23 11.11
C VAL A 378 15.00 -23.55 11.14
N SER A 379 13.91 -23.63 10.38
CA SER A 379 13.17 -24.89 10.17
C SER A 379 12.79 -25.01 8.70
N VAL A 380 12.87 -26.21 8.15
CA VAL A 380 12.43 -26.49 6.78
C VAL A 380 11.05 -27.14 6.83
N GLY A 381 10.08 -26.53 6.14
CA GLY A 381 8.71 -27.07 6.06
C GLY A 381 8.46 -27.75 4.71
N ALA A 382 7.52 -28.70 4.68
CA ALA A 382 6.88 -29.09 3.43
C ALA A 382 6.24 -27.86 2.79
N SER A 383 6.41 -27.70 1.48
CA SER A 383 5.81 -26.60 0.73
C SER A 383 4.28 -26.69 0.84
N GLU A 384 3.66 -25.93 1.75
CA GLU A 384 2.24 -25.62 1.61
C GLU A 384 2.09 -24.91 0.26
N ALA A 385 1.33 -25.52 -0.65
CA ALA A 385 1.09 -25.00 -1.97
C ALA A 385 0.43 -23.62 -1.86
N THR A 386 1.20 -22.58 -2.11
CA THR A 386 0.63 -21.25 -2.34
C THR A 386 -0.13 -21.30 -3.65
N ALA A 387 -1.27 -20.60 -3.72
CA ALA A 387 -2.01 -20.50 -4.96
C ALA A 387 -1.09 -20.04 -6.11
N SER A 388 -1.24 -20.61 -7.30
CA SER A 388 -0.44 -20.18 -8.44
C SER A 388 -0.69 -18.69 -8.73
N PRO A 389 0.25 -17.98 -9.38
CA PRO A 389 0.04 -16.59 -9.77
C PRO A 389 -1.25 -16.40 -10.59
N ALA A 390 -1.58 -17.36 -11.46
CA ALA A 390 -2.81 -17.35 -12.25
C ALA A 390 -4.06 -17.43 -11.37
N VAL A 391 -4.11 -18.39 -10.42
CA VAL A 391 -5.25 -18.52 -9.48
C VAL A 391 -5.38 -17.26 -8.62
N THR A 392 -4.26 -16.67 -8.22
CA THR A 392 -4.24 -15.43 -7.44
C THR A 392 -4.81 -14.26 -8.23
N ALA A 393 -4.40 -14.11 -9.49
CA ALA A 393 -4.94 -13.08 -10.38
C ALA A 393 -6.45 -13.26 -10.59
N VAL A 394 -6.92 -14.49 -10.82
CA VAL A 394 -8.36 -14.79 -10.95
C VAL A 394 -9.12 -14.43 -9.67
N CYS A 395 -8.58 -14.78 -8.48
CA CYS A 395 -9.20 -14.42 -7.21
C CYS A 395 -9.29 -12.90 -7.01
N VAL A 396 -8.21 -12.18 -7.33
CA VAL A 396 -8.13 -10.72 -7.23
C VAL A 396 -9.14 -10.06 -8.17
N ILE A 397 -9.18 -10.48 -9.44
CA ILE A 397 -10.06 -9.89 -10.45
C ILE A 397 -11.52 -10.21 -10.15
N LEU A 398 -11.88 -11.49 -10.00
CA LEU A 398 -13.28 -11.89 -9.80
C LEU A 398 -13.83 -11.39 -8.47
N GLY A 399 -13.04 -11.47 -7.39
CA GLY A 399 -13.44 -10.92 -6.09
C GLY A 399 -13.59 -9.39 -6.15
N GLY A 400 -12.66 -8.70 -6.79
CA GLY A 400 -12.71 -7.25 -6.98
C GLY A 400 -13.94 -6.83 -7.79
N LEU A 401 -14.21 -7.48 -8.92
CA LEU A 401 -15.39 -7.24 -9.75
C LEU A 401 -16.69 -7.51 -9.00
N ALA A 402 -16.78 -8.60 -8.23
CA ALA A 402 -17.95 -8.91 -7.42
C ALA A 402 -18.20 -7.86 -6.32
N TYR A 403 -17.13 -7.37 -5.67
CA TYR A 403 -17.23 -6.32 -4.67
C TYR A 403 -17.64 -4.98 -5.29
N GLY A 404 -16.96 -4.53 -6.35
CA GLY A 404 -17.32 -3.29 -7.06
C GLY A 404 -18.73 -3.34 -7.66
N GLY A 405 -19.08 -4.46 -8.31
CA GLY A 405 -20.41 -4.68 -8.89
C GLY A 405 -21.54 -4.69 -7.86
N SER A 406 -21.25 -4.94 -6.58
CA SER A 406 -22.26 -4.90 -5.52
C SER A 406 -22.78 -3.50 -5.19
N PHE A 407 -22.07 -2.44 -5.62
CA PHE A 407 -22.49 -1.05 -5.46
C PHE A 407 -23.39 -0.56 -6.61
N TRP A 408 -23.66 -1.41 -7.60
CA TRP A 408 -24.45 -1.02 -8.75
C TRP A 408 -25.93 -0.87 -8.33
N PRO A 409 -26.57 0.28 -8.60
CA PRO A 409 -28.01 0.46 -8.32
C PRO A 409 -28.83 -0.59 -9.07
N GLY A 410 -29.71 -1.30 -8.36
CA GLY A 410 -30.47 -2.44 -8.91
C GLY A 410 -29.62 -3.68 -9.24
N GLY A 411 -28.31 -3.64 -9.00
CA GLY A 411 -27.37 -4.74 -9.22
C GLY A 411 -27.41 -5.81 -8.12
N PRO A 412 -26.58 -6.85 -8.25
CA PRO A 412 -26.58 -8.00 -7.34
C PRO A 412 -25.83 -7.69 -6.04
N TRP A 413 -26.42 -6.83 -5.20
CA TRP A 413 -25.90 -6.40 -3.89
C TRP A 413 -25.49 -7.55 -2.95
N TRP A 414 -26.13 -8.72 -3.11
CA TRP A 414 -25.83 -9.96 -2.38
C TRP A 414 -24.48 -10.58 -2.76
N LEU A 415 -23.87 -10.22 -3.91
CA LEU A 415 -22.51 -10.67 -4.26
C LEU A 415 -21.48 -10.25 -3.20
N HIS A 416 -21.69 -9.10 -2.56
CA HIS A 416 -20.78 -8.64 -1.51
C HIS A 416 -20.69 -9.62 -0.35
N TRP A 417 -21.72 -10.42 -0.08
CA TRP A 417 -21.69 -11.41 1.00
C TRP A 417 -20.59 -12.47 0.83
N ALA A 418 -20.11 -12.69 -0.40
CA ALA A 418 -19.04 -13.64 -0.72
C ALA A 418 -17.85 -13.03 -1.48
N ALA A 419 -17.89 -11.74 -1.82
CA ALA A 419 -16.88 -11.09 -2.68
C ALA A 419 -15.46 -11.07 -2.10
N HIS A 420 -15.32 -11.13 -0.77
CA HIS A 420 -14.02 -11.17 -0.10
C HIS A 420 -13.49 -12.59 0.13
N VAL A 421 -14.27 -13.64 -0.15
CA VAL A 421 -13.81 -15.03 -0.05
C VAL A 421 -12.61 -15.30 -0.97
N PRO A 422 -12.61 -14.88 -2.26
CA PRO A 422 -11.45 -15.01 -3.13
C PRO A 422 -10.21 -14.25 -2.61
N LEU A 423 -10.39 -13.06 -2.02
CA LEU A 423 -9.30 -12.30 -1.41
C LEU A 423 -8.66 -13.10 -0.28
N LEU A 424 -9.46 -13.58 0.68
CA LEU A 424 -8.95 -14.38 1.80
C LEU A 424 -8.27 -15.67 1.34
N TRP A 425 -8.80 -16.31 0.30
CA TRP A 425 -8.17 -17.48 -0.32
C TRP A 425 -6.80 -17.15 -0.93
N ALA A 426 -6.68 -16.04 -1.65
CA ALA A 426 -5.44 -15.60 -2.28
C ALA A 426 -4.33 -15.25 -1.28
N LEU A 427 -4.71 -14.84 -0.05
CA LEU A 427 -3.79 -14.48 1.03
C LEU A 427 -3.20 -15.69 1.78
N ARG A 428 -3.72 -16.90 1.59
CA ARG A 428 -3.25 -18.11 2.29
C ARG A 428 -1.77 -18.37 2.00
N GLY A 429 -0.99 -18.52 3.07
CA GLY A 429 0.44 -18.81 3.01
C GLY A 429 1.31 -17.71 2.38
N ARG A 430 0.77 -16.52 2.14
CA ARG A 430 1.51 -15.39 1.56
C ARG A 430 2.41 -14.72 2.58
N ASP A 431 3.48 -14.11 2.07
CA ASP A 431 4.30 -13.17 2.84
C ASP A 431 3.65 -11.77 2.84
N PRO A 432 4.02 -10.88 3.79
CA PRO A 432 3.37 -9.58 3.96
C PRO A 432 3.35 -8.71 2.70
N TRP A 433 4.44 -8.69 1.92
CA TRP A 433 4.51 -7.86 0.70
C TRP A 433 3.65 -8.39 -0.46
N PRO A 434 3.73 -9.68 -0.83
CA PRO A 434 2.74 -10.26 -1.75
C PRO A 434 1.30 -10.12 -1.27
N GLY A 435 1.03 -10.31 0.03
CA GLY A 435 -0.29 -10.10 0.61
C GLY A 435 -0.79 -8.67 0.45
N PHE A 436 0.08 -7.69 0.74
CA PHE A 436 -0.18 -6.28 0.51
C PHE A 436 -0.54 -5.99 -0.95
N LEU A 437 0.24 -6.48 -1.92
CA LEU A 437 -0.02 -6.28 -3.34
C LEU A 437 -1.32 -6.95 -3.81
N ILE A 438 -1.64 -8.13 -3.28
CA ILE A 438 -2.92 -8.82 -3.54
C ILE A 438 -4.09 -7.97 -3.04
N GLY A 439 -4.02 -7.48 -1.80
CA GLY A 439 -5.05 -6.60 -1.24
C GLY A 439 -5.18 -5.29 -2.02
N TRP A 440 -4.05 -4.69 -2.39
CA TRP A 440 -4.01 -3.47 -3.19
C TRP A 440 -4.68 -3.66 -4.55
N GLY A 441 -4.27 -4.67 -5.31
CA GLY A 441 -4.84 -4.98 -6.62
C GLY A 441 -6.33 -5.32 -6.54
N TYR A 442 -6.75 -6.08 -5.52
CA TYR A 442 -8.15 -6.42 -5.26
C TYR A 442 -8.99 -5.15 -5.06
N GLY A 443 -8.53 -4.24 -4.19
CA GLY A 443 -9.24 -3.00 -3.92
C GLY A 443 -9.28 -2.08 -5.13
N THR A 444 -8.18 -1.95 -5.88
CA THR A 444 -8.14 -1.12 -7.09
C THR A 444 -9.14 -1.60 -8.14
N VAL A 445 -9.22 -2.91 -8.40
CA VAL A 445 -10.21 -3.48 -9.34
C VAL A 445 -11.64 -3.20 -8.88
N ALA A 446 -11.89 -3.35 -7.57
CA ALA A 446 -13.22 -3.11 -7.03
C ALA A 446 -13.69 -1.66 -7.18
N TRP A 447 -12.81 -0.69 -6.90
CA TRP A 447 -13.16 0.72 -7.03
C TRP A 447 -13.34 1.15 -8.48
N LEU A 448 -12.49 0.65 -9.38
CA LEU A 448 -12.64 0.88 -10.82
C LEU A 448 -14.00 0.37 -11.35
N MET A 449 -14.47 -0.78 -10.85
CA MET A 449 -15.77 -1.34 -11.20
C MET A 449 -16.95 -0.65 -10.49
N GLY A 450 -16.73 -0.17 -9.26
CA GLY A 450 -17.80 0.36 -8.41
C GLY A 450 -18.34 1.73 -8.83
N ALA A 451 -17.51 2.57 -9.43
CA ALA A 451 -17.90 3.94 -9.82
C ALA A 451 -17.20 4.46 -11.09
N PRO A 452 -17.30 3.77 -12.24
CA PRO A 452 -16.62 4.16 -13.48
C PRO A 452 -17.06 5.55 -13.99
N GLY A 453 -18.29 5.99 -13.68
CA GLY A 453 -18.83 7.31 -14.03
C GLY A 453 -18.08 8.50 -13.41
N LEU A 454 -17.24 8.26 -12.41
CA LEU A 454 -16.39 9.30 -11.83
C LEU A 454 -15.33 9.81 -12.81
N ALA A 455 -14.95 9.05 -13.84
CA ALA A 455 -14.01 9.52 -14.86
C ALA A 455 -14.56 10.77 -15.58
N GLY A 456 -15.80 10.71 -16.07
CA GLY A 456 -16.46 11.85 -16.71
C GLY A 456 -16.76 13.00 -15.72
N SER A 457 -16.96 12.66 -14.45
CA SER A 457 -17.12 13.65 -13.38
C SER A 457 -15.85 14.45 -13.15
N LEU A 458 -14.69 13.77 -13.09
CA LEU A 458 -13.39 14.42 -12.97
C LEU A 458 -13.12 15.33 -14.18
N GLU A 459 -13.49 14.91 -15.39
CA GLU A 459 -13.35 15.76 -16.58
C GLU A 459 -14.12 17.07 -16.49
N ARG A 460 -15.42 16.99 -16.13
CA ARG A 460 -16.27 18.18 -16.08
C ARG A 460 -15.97 19.08 -14.89
N PHE A 461 -15.71 18.48 -13.73
CA PHE A 461 -15.51 19.18 -12.47
C PHE A 461 -14.14 19.86 -12.39
N ILE A 462 -13.08 19.19 -12.82
CA ILE A 462 -11.69 19.71 -12.78
C ILE A 462 -11.38 20.52 -14.05
N GLY A 463 -12.10 20.26 -15.15
CA GLY A 463 -11.90 20.89 -16.46
C GLY A 463 -10.83 20.20 -17.29
N LEU A 464 -10.76 18.87 -17.22
CA LEU A 464 -9.82 18.07 -18.02
C LEU A 464 -10.36 17.80 -19.43
N PRO A 465 -9.49 17.59 -20.44
CA PRO A 465 -9.92 17.14 -21.76
C PRO A 465 -10.67 15.80 -21.71
N SER A 466 -11.61 15.62 -22.64
CA SER A 466 -12.40 14.38 -22.75
C SER A 466 -11.49 13.14 -22.86
N GLY A 467 -11.84 12.09 -22.13
CA GLY A 467 -11.10 10.82 -22.05
C GLY A 467 -9.90 10.83 -21.10
N THR A 468 -9.47 11.99 -20.58
CA THR A 468 -8.32 12.05 -19.67
C THR A 468 -8.67 11.84 -18.20
N GLY A 469 -9.97 11.79 -17.85
CA GLY A 469 -10.46 11.56 -16.47
C GLY A 469 -10.13 10.17 -15.92
N TRP A 470 -9.87 9.19 -16.79
CA TRP A 470 -9.47 7.85 -16.39
C TRP A 470 -8.13 7.82 -15.64
N ALA A 471 -7.17 8.68 -16.00
CA ALA A 471 -5.87 8.72 -15.33
C ALA A 471 -5.96 9.13 -13.84
N PRO A 472 -6.60 10.27 -13.48
CA PRO A 472 -6.81 10.60 -12.07
C PRO A 472 -7.78 9.63 -11.36
N LEU A 473 -8.75 9.03 -12.07
CA LEU A 473 -9.59 7.98 -11.50
C LEU A 473 -8.76 6.76 -11.09
N LEU A 474 -7.89 6.25 -11.96
CA LEU A 474 -7.01 5.12 -11.63
C LEU A 474 -6.09 5.41 -10.45
N LEU A 475 -5.61 6.64 -10.30
CA LEU A 475 -4.84 7.06 -9.12
C LEU A 475 -5.70 7.08 -7.85
N LEU A 476 -6.94 7.55 -7.96
CA LEU A 476 -7.90 7.55 -6.86
C LEU A 476 -8.29 6.12 -6.45
N ASP A 477 -8.53 5.23 -7.41
CA ASP A 477 -8.87 3.82 -7.17
C ASP A 477 -7.68 3.07 -6.58
N ALA A 478 -6.46 3.34 -7.06
CA ALA A 478 -5.22 2.83 -6.48
C ALA A 478 -5.02 3.32 -5.03
N TRP A 479 -5.38 4.57 -4.73
CA TRP A 479 -5.38 5.08 -3.36
C TRP A 479 -6.38 4.33 -2.49
N HIS A 480 -7.62 4.16 -2.95
CA HIS A 480 -8.63 3.39 -2.22
C HIS A 480 -8.25 1.91 -2.08
N GLY A 481 -7.52 1.34 -3.04
CA GLY A 481 -6.96 0.00 -2.95
C GLY A 481 -6.01 -0.19 -1.77
N LEU A 482 -5.35 0.87 -1.28
CA LEU A 482 -4.47 0.79 -0.12
C LEU A 482 -5.22 0.44 1.18
N MET A 483 -6.51 0.74 1.27
CA MET A 483 -7.36 0.26 2.37
C MET A 483 -7.33 -1.28 2.41
N TRP A 484 -7.58 -1.93 1.28
CA TRP A 484 -7.57 -3.39 1.17
C TRP A 484 -6.17 -3.98 1.29
N ALA A 485 -5.14 -3.26 0.86
CA ALA A 485 -3.75 -3.61 1.13
C ALA A 485 -3.47 -3.67 2.65
N GLY A 486 -4.03 -2.73 3.43
CA GLY A 486 -3.97 -2.73 4.89
C GLY A 486 -4.71 -3.90 5.53
N VAL A 487 -5.92 -4.22 5.05
CA VAL A 487 -6.69 -5.41 5.51
C VAL A 487 -5.89 -6.68 5.25
N ALA A 488 -5.39 -6.84 4.03
CA ALA A 488 -4.60 -7.99 3.63
C ALA A 488 -3.29 -8.13 4.44
N ALA A 489 -2.60 -7.00 4.68
CA ALA A 489 -1.41 -6.98 5.52
C ALA A 489 -1.72 -7.42 6.96
N ALA A 490 -2.82 -6.95 7.55
CA ALA A 490 -3.24 -7.36 8.88
C ALA A 490 -3.48 -8.89 8.94
N VAL A 491 -4.21 -9.44 7.96
CA VAL A 491 -4.46 -10.89 7.86
C VAL A 491 -3.15 -11.66 7.75
N VAL A 492 -2.26 -11.29 6.82
CA VAL A 492 -1.01 -12.02 6.58
C VAL A 492 -0.01 -11.90 7.74
N LEU A 493 0.00 -10.77 8.46
CA LEU A 493 0.86 -10.56 9.62
C LEU A 493 0.36 -11.30 10.86
N LEU A 494 -0.94 -11.30 11.12
CA LEU A 494 -1.50 -11.78 12.38
C LEU A 494 -2.02 -13.22 12.31
N ALA A 495 -2.54 -13.68 11.17
CA ALA A 495 -3.14 -15.00 11.05
C ALA A 495 -2.14 -16.16 11.31
N PRO A 496 -0.89 -16.15 10.80
CA PRO A 496 0.05 -17.23 11.08
C PRO A 496 0.41 -17.40 12.57
N PRO A 497 0.83 -16.36 13.32
CA PRO A 497 1.09 -16.50 14.75
C PRO A 497 -0.16 -16.83 15.58
N LEU A 498 -1.33 -16.31 15.21
CA LEU A 498 -2.59 -16.67 15.86
C LEU A 498 -3.00 -18.12 15.60
N GLY A 499 -2.85 -18.58 14.36
CA GLY A 499 -3.13 -19.96 13.99
C GLY A 499 -2.30 -20.94 14.82
N ARG A 500 -1.03 -20.61 15.08
CA ARG A 500 -0.18 -21.38 16.03
C ARG A 500 -0.76 -21.38 17.44
N ALA A 501 -1.13 -20.21 17.98
CA ALA A 501 -1.77 -20.11 19.28
C ALA A 501 -3.13 -20.85 19.35
N TRP A 502 -3.74 -21.15 18.21
CA TRP A 502 -5.02 -21.86 18.07
C TRP A 502 -4.85 -23.31 17.57
N GLY A 503 -3.67 -23.90 17.73
CA GLY A 503 -3.42 -25.31 17.41
C GLY A 503 -3.33 -25.59 15.90
N GLY A 504 -2.73 -24.69 15.13
CA GLY A 504 -2.53 -24.83 13.68
C GLY A 504 -3.69 -24.33 12.80
N ARG A 505 -4.67 -23.64 13.38
CA ARG A 505 -5.88 -23.17 12.67
C ARG A 505 -5.67 -21.81 12.01
N GLU A 506 -4.75 -21.71 11.04
CA GLU A 506 -4.42 -20.44 10.37
C GLU A 506 -5.60 -19.83 9.61
N ASP A 507 -6.44 -20.62 8.93
CA ASP A 507 -7.62 -20.08 8.21
C ASP A 507 -8.67 -19.51 9.18
N ALA A 508 -8.87 -20.13 10.35
CA ALA A 508 -9.72 -19.58 11.40
C ALA A 508 -9.17 -18.26 11.95
N ALA A 509 -7.86 -18.17 12.13
CA ALA A 509 -7.20 -16.94 12.54
C ALA A 509 -7.32 -15.84 11.48
N ALA A 510 -7.19 -16.17 10.19
CA ALA A 510 -7.38 -15.25 9.09
C ALA A 510 -8.81 -14.68 9.07
N ALA A 511 -9.82 -15.53 9.20
CA ALA A 511 -11.22 -15.13 9.31
C ALA A 511 -11.48 -14.19 10.50
N ALA A 512 -10.89 -14.50 11.66
CA ALA A 512 -11.05 -13.69 12.88
C ALA A 512 -10.34 -12.33 12.81
N VAL A 513 -9.21 -12.24 12.12
CA VAL A 513 -8.49 -10.96 11.90
C VAL A 513 -9.19 -10.12 10.83
N PHE A 514 -9.73 -10.76 9.79
CA PHE A 514 -10.36 -10.09 8.65
C PHE A 514 -11.49 -9.16 9.05
N VAL A 515 -12.44 -9.64 9.86
CA VAL A 515 -13.64 -8.86 10.23
C VAL A 515 -13.27 -7.52 10.89
N PRO A 516 -12.51 -7.48 12.00
CA PRO A 516 -12.19 -6.21 12.61
C PRO A 516 -11.18 -5.38 11.78
N ALA A 517 -10.31 -5.99 10.96
CA ALA A 517 -9.45 -5.27 10.02
C ALA A 517 -10.25 -4.52 8.95
N ALA A 518 -11.22 -5.20 8.33
CA ALA A 518 -12.10 -4.61 7.32
C ALA A 518 -12.92 -3.46 7.92
N VAL A 519 -13.54 -3.67 9.09
CA VAL A 519 -14.36 -2.65 9.76
C VAL A 519 -13.55 -1.45 10.22
N LEU A 520 -12.38 -1.67 10.83
CA LEU A 520 -11.53 -0.57 11.29
C LEU A 520 -11.07 0.28 10.11
N LEU A 521 -10.55 -0.34 9.06
CA LEU A 521 -10.07 0.39 7.88
C LEU A 521 -11.21 1.03 7.08
N ASP A 522 -12.41 0.42 7.06
CA ASP A 522 -13.63 1.06 6.54
C ASP A 522 -14.11 2.24 7.39
N ALA A 523 -13.59 2.45 8.60
CA ALA A 523 -13.94 3.62 9.42
C ALA A 523 -12.89 4.72 9.38
N VAL A 524 -11.61 4.36 9.31
CA VAL A 524 -10.50 5.31 9.52
C VAL A 524 -9.66 5.60 8.27
N PHE A 525 -9.81 4.81 7.20
CA PHE A 525 -9.01 5.03 6.00
C PHE A 525 -9.38 6.38 5.36
N PRO A 526 -8.40 7.26 5.06
CA PRO A 526 -8.66 8.58 4.50
C PRO A 526 -9.17 8.45 3.06
N ARG A 527 -10.48 8.60 2.85
CA ARG A 527 -11.11 8.57 1.53
C ARG A 527 -11.46 9.97 1.04
N PHE A 528 -11.24 10.20 -0.26
CA PHE A 528 -11.73 11.41 -0.92
C PHE A 528 -13.25 11.31 -1.16
N ILE A 529 -13.73 10.11 -1.46
CA ILE A 529 -15.15 9.77 -1.63
C ILE A 529 -15.48 8.67 -0.60
N PRO A 530 -16.18 8.98 0.50
CA PRO A 530 -16.27 8.11 1.67
C PRO A 530 -17.34 7.01 1.53
N VAL A 531 -17.33 6.25 0.44
CA VAL A 531 -18.24 5.10 0.26
C VAL A 531 -17.77 3.95 1.18
N LEU A 532 -18.70 3.47 2.01
CA LEU A 532 -18.54 2.42 3.01
C LEU A 532 -18.92 1.05 2.44
N LEU A 533 -18.48 -0.02 3.11
CA LEU A 533 -18.95 -1.37 2.78
C LEU A 533 -20.48 -1.50 2.94
N ALA A 534 -21.06 -0.81 3.92
CA ALA A 534 -22.50 -0.77 4.19
C ALA A 534 -23.33 -0.24 3.00
N ASP A 535 -22.78 0.68 2.21
CA ASP A 535 -23.52 1.35 1.14
C ASP A 535 -23.94 0.39 0.02
N SER A 536 -23.20 -0.69 -0.20
CA SER A 536 -23.57 -1.77 -1.13
C SER A 536 -24.91 -2.45 -0.80
N GLN A 537 -25.39 -2.34 0.44
CA GLN A 537 -26.57 -3.06 0.92
C GLN A 537 -27.85 -2.25 0.83
N VAL A 538 -27.79 -0.97 0.44
CA VAL A 538 -28.94 -0.05 0.43
C VAL A 538 -30.08 -0.54 -0.46
N ALA A 539 -29.77 -1.27 -1.55
CA ALA A 539 -30.77 -1.89 -2.41
C ALA A 539 -31.67 -2.91 -1.67
N CYS A 540 -31.25 -3.40 -0.51
CA CYS A 540 -32.03 -4.23 0.39
C CYS A 540 -32.28 -3.51 1.71
N LEU A 541 -33.42 -2.81 1.83
CA LEU A 541 -33.74 -2.03 3.03
C LEU A 541 -33.70 -2.87 4.31
N SER A 542 -34.07 -4.16 4.24
CA SER A 542 -33.98 -5.06 5.40
C SER A 542 -32.54 -5.27 5.88
N ALA A 543 -31.56 -5.27 4.98
CA ALA A 543 -30.16 -5.48 5.33
C ALA A 543 -29.54 -4.29 6.08
N VAL A 544 -30.05 -3.08 5.85
CA VAL A 544 -29.45 -1.83 6.39
C VAL A 544 -30.09 -1.34 7.70
N GLN A 545 -31.21 -1.91 8.15
CA GLN A 545 -31.91 -1.41 9.36
C GLN A 545 -31.05 -1.47 10.63
N LEU A 546 -30.04 -2.35 10.68
CA LEU A 546 -29.07 -2.40 11.79
C LEU A 546 -28.31 -1.07 11.96
N ALA A 547 -28.14 -0.30 10.88
CA ALA A 547 -27.45 0.98 10.89
C ALA A 547 -28.14 2.03 11.78
N ALA A 548 -29.46 1.97 11.94
CA ALA A 548 -30.23 2.86 12.81
C ALA A 548 -29.89 2.69 14.31
N TYR A 549 -29.30 1.55 14.68
CA TYR A 549 -29.02 1.19 16.08
C TYR A 549 -27.55 1.32 16.46
N LEU A 550 -26.67 0.86 15.58
CA LEU A 550 -25.23 0.74 15.84
C LEU A 550 -24.36 1.51 14.85
N GLY A 551 -24.98 2.29 13.94
CA GLY A 551 -24.31 2.99 12.85
C GLY A 551 -23.99 2.09 11.65
N PRO A 552 -23.55 2.68 10.52
CA PRO A 552 -23.36 1.94 9.26
C PRO A 552 -22.32 0.84 9.36
N TRP A 553 -21.28 1.03 10.18
CA TRP A 553 -20.21 0.04 10.33
C TRP A 553 -20.69 -1.27 10.98
N ALA A 554 -21.87 -1.30 11.61
CA ALA A 554 -22.49 -2.55 12.02
C ALA A 554 -22.92 -3.41 10.81
N VAL A 555 -23.42 -2.77 9.75
CA VAL A 555 -23.72 -3.42 8.47
C VAL A 555 -22.41 -3.84 7.79
N SER A 556 -21.37 -2.99 7.78
CA SER A 556 -20.03 -3.37 7.30
C SER A 556 -19.48 -4.61 8.03
N ALA A 557 -19.64 -4.66 9.37
CA ALA A 557 -19.21 -5.79 10.19
C ALA A 557 -20.00 -7.07 9.87
N TRP A 558 -21.32 -6.94 9.66
CA TRP A 558 -22.17 -8.06 9.25
C TRP A 558 -21.75 -8.63 7.89
N VAL A 559 -21.51 -7.79 6.88
CA VAL A 559 -21.03 -8.23 5.57
C VAL A 559 -19.64 -8.89 5.67
N ALA A 560 -18.73 -8.30 6.45
CA ALA A 560 -17.40 -8.88 6.66
C ALA A 560 -17.47 -10.24 7.39
N ALA A 561 -18.39 -10.39 8.35
CA ALA A 561 -18.60 -11.65 9.06
C ALA A 561 -19.19 -12.75 8.16
N LEU A 562 -20.11 -12.42 7.26
CA LEU A 562 -20.60 -13.37 6.25
C LEU A 562 -19.45 -13.89 5.38
N ASN A 563 -18.61 -12.99 4.87
CA ASN A 563 -17.43 -13.36 4.09
C ASN A 563 -16.46 -14.26 4.88
N ALA A 564 -16.21 -13.94 6.15
CA ALA A 564 -15.35 -14.74 7.01
C ALA A 564 -15.90 -16.16 7.22
N LEU A 565 -17.21 -16.30 7.44
CA LEU A 565 -17.87 -17.61 7.62
C LEU A 565 -17.89 -18.42 6.31
N LEU A 566 -18.19 -17.79 5.19
CA LEU A 566 -18.14 -18.44 3.87
C LEU A 566 -16.71 -18.83 3.48
N PHE A 567 -15.71 -18.03 3.84
CA PHE A 567 -14.31 -18.40 3.69
C PHE A 567 -13.95 -19.64 4.52
N LEU A 568 -14.38 -19.72 5.78
CA LEU A 568 -14.17 -20.92 6.61
C LEU A 568 -14.82 -22.16 6.00
N ALA A 569 -16.05 -22.02 5.48
CA ALA A 569 -16.73 -23.10 4.78
C ALA A 569 -15.97 -23.55 3.52
N ALA A 570 -15.49 -22.60 2.71
CA ALA A 570 -14.70 -22.86 1.51
C ALA A 570 -13.34 -23.51 1.84
N ALA A 571 -12.72 -23.13 2.95
CA ALA A 571 -11.49 -23.72 3.48
C ALA A 571 -11.71 -25.07 4.19
N GLY A 572 -12.92 -25.64 4.15
CA GLY A 572 -13.24 -26.93 4.77
C GLY A 572 -13.37 -26.93 6.29
N HIS A 573 -13.22 -25.77 6.95
CA HIS A 573 -13.26 -25.65 8.39
C HIS A 573 -14.69 -25.75 8.92
N ARG A 574 -15.06 -26.91 9.48
CA ARG A 574 -16.42 -27.18 9.99
C ARG A 574 -17.50 -26.75 9.00
N ARG A 575 -17.32 -27.10 7.72
CA ARG A 575 -18.10 -26.58 6.57
C ARG A 575 -19.60 -26.43 6.83
N LYS A 576 -20.26 -27.48 7.32
CA LYS A 576 -21.71 -27.45 7.61
C LYS A 576 -22.07 -26.41 8.68
N ALA A 577 -21.30 -26.32 9.76
CA ALA A 577 -21.52 -25.35 10.83
C ALA A 577 -21.23 -23.92 10.37
N ALA A 578 -20.18 -23.71 9.57
CA ALA A 578 -19.85 -22.41 9.01
C ALA A 578 -20.94 -21.90 8.04
N LEU A 579 -21.45 -22.77 7.16
CA LEU A 579 -22.58 -22.45 6.28
C LEU A 579 -23.87 -22.19 7.08
N ALA A 580 -24.16 -23.01 8.09
CA ALA A 580 -25.33 -22.80 8.96
C ALA A 580 -25.22 -21.47 9.72
N ALA A 581 -24.04 -21.13 10.24
CA ALA A 581 -23.80 -19.85 10.91
C ALA A 581 -23.94 -18.67 9.95
N ALA A 582 -23.43 -18.77 8.71
CA ALA A 582 -23.59 -17.73 7.69
C ALA A 582 -25.07 -17.54 7.34
N ALA A 583 -25.81 -18.63 7.13
CA ALA A 583 -27.25 -18.60 6.85
C ALA A 583 -28.04 -18.02 8.02
N CYS A 584 -27.75 -18.42 9.27
CA CYS A 584 -28.38 -17.87 10.46
C CYS A 584 -28.09 -16.38 10.63
N LEU A 585 -26.84 -15.95 10.39
CA LEU A 585 -26.45 -14.54 10.49
C LEU A 585 -27.13 -13.67 9.42
N ALA A 586 -27.24 -14.19 8.19
CA ALA A 586 -27.99 -13.51 7.12
C ALA A 586 -29.49 -13.44 7.45
N ALA A 587 -30.09 -14.56 7.84
CA ALA A 587 -31.50 -14.63 8.20
C ALA A 587 -31.84 -13.76 9.42
N ALA A 588 -30.96 -13.68 10.43
CA ALA A 588 -31.15 -12.85 11.60
C ALA A 588 -31.18 -11.36 11.24
N ASN A 589 -30.21 -10.87 10.44
CA ASN A 589 -30.19 -9.46 10.04
C ASN A 589 -31.36 -9.09 9.13
N LEU A 590 -31.65 -9.94 8.13
CA LEU A 590 -32.79 -9.72 7.23
C LEU A 590 -34.13 -9.82 7.96
N GLY A 591 -34.30 -10.80 8.86
CA GLY A 591 -35.49 -10.96 9.67
C GLY A 591 -35.69 -9.77 10.63
N PHE A 592 -34.62 -9.33 11.29
CA PHE A 592 -34.64 -8.11 12.11
C PHE A 592 -35.07 -6.89 11.31
N GLY A 593 -34.47 -6.67 10.13
CA GLY A 593 -34.83 -5.55 9.27
C GLY A 593 -36.25 -5.63 8.74
N ALA A 594 -36.72 -6.82 8.36
CA ALA A 594 -38.10 -7.04 7.95
C ALA A 594 -39.09 -6.74 9.08
N LEU A 595 -38.78 -7.13 10.32
CA LEU A 595 -39.58 -6.79 11.50
C LEU A 595 -39.57 -5.28 11.77
N ALA A 596 -38.41 -4.62 11.66
CA ALA A 596 -38.30 -3.18 11.82
C ALA A 596 -39.14 -2.43 10.76
N LEU A 597 -39.14 -2.89 9.51
CA LEU A 597 -39.93 -2.33 8.43
C LEU A 597 -41.43 -2.60 8.58
N ARG A 598 -41.84 -3.76 9.13
CA ARG A 598 -43.26 -4.04 9.44
C ARG A 598 -43.81 -3.15 10.54
N GLY A 599 -42.97 -2.78 11.52
CA GLY A 599 -43.31 -1.81 12.55
C GLY A 599 -43.30 -0.35 12.07
N ALA A 600 -43.16 -0.10 10.76
CA ALA A 600 -43.24 1.24 10.20
C ALA A 600 -44.69 1.70 10.12
N GLU A 601 -45.16 2.36 11.18
CA GLU A 601 -46.49 2.95 11.18
C GLU A 601 -46.56 4.19 10.26
N PRO A 602 -47.72 4.43 9.62
CA PRO A 602 -48.00 5.70 8.97
C PRO A 602 -47.82 6.85 9.96
N SER A 603 -47.06 7.87 9.57
CA SER A 603 -46.86 9.07 10.38
C SER A 603 -47.60 10.23 9.72
N PRO A 604 -48.21 11.16 10.49
CA PRO A 604 -48.68 12.42 9.93
C PRO A 604 -47.53 13.19 9.28
N ALA A 605 -47.87 14.13 8.38
CA ALA A 605 -46.89 15.01 7.76
C ALA A 605 -46.29 15.98 8.79
N LEU A 606 -44.96 16.11 8.79
CA LEU A 606 -44.20 17.11 9.55
C LEU A 606 -44.15 18.44 8.81
N LEU A 607 -43.91 18.36 7.49
CA LEU A 607 -43.74 19.50 6.60
C LEU A 607 -44.35 19.15 5.25
N ARG A 608 -44.99 20.11 4.61
CA ARG A 608 -45.29 20.08 3.18
C ARG A 608 -44.23 20.89 2.43
N VAL A 609 -43.47 20.21 1.58
CA VAL A 609 -42.30 20.78 0.89
C VAL A 609 -42.51 20.84 -0.62
N ALA A 610 -41.88 21.82 -1.25
CA ALA A 610 -41.68 21.87 -2.70
C ALA A 610 -40.18 21.82 -3.01
N LEU A 611 -39.72 20.76 -3.67
CA LEU A 611 -38.34 20.65 -4.15
C LEU A 611 -38.31 21.09 -5.62
N ILE A 612 -37.54 22.14 -5.90
CA ILE A 612 -37.44 22.70 -7.25
C ILE A 612 -36.26 22.04 -7.97
N GLN A 613 -36.50 21.54 -9.18
CA GLN A 613 -35.48 20.96 -10.05
C GLN A 613 -35.37 21.77 -11.34
N THR A 614 -34.17 22.27 -11.62
CA THR A 614 -33.94 23.34 -12.60
C THR A 614 -33.31 22.88 -13.91
N ASN A 615 -32.58 21.78 -13.91
CA ASN A 615 -31.79 21.28 -15.03
C ASN A 615 -30.88 22.34 -15.70
N PHE A 616 -30.28 23.22 -14.90
CA PHE A 616 -29.35 24.22 -15.41
C PHE A 616 -28.07 23.55 -15.95
N PRO A 617 -27.58 23.93 -17.15
CA PRO A 617 -26.50 23.26 -17.86
C PRO A 617 -25.11 23.46 -17.23
N HIS A 618 -25.00 24.34 -16.24
CA HIS A 618 -23.74 24.73 -15.60
C HIS A 618 -23.91 24.76 -14.07
N GLY A 619 -22.81 24.49 -13.35
CA GLY A 619 -22.68 24.90 -11.94
C GLY A 619 -22.16 26.34 -11.82
N LEU A 620 -22.11 26.89 -10.61
CA LEU A 620 -21.55 28.23 -10.38
C LEU A 620 -20.09 28.29 -10.87
N SER A 621 -19.80 29.21 -11.80
CA SER A 621 -18.43 29.55 -12.20
C SER A 621 -17.90 30.62 -11.24
N PHE A 622 -16.61 30.60 -10.90
CA PHE A 622 -15.99 31.61 -10.02
C PHE A 622 -14.73 32.17 -10.73
N PRO A 623 -14.39 33.47 -10.62
CA PRO A 623 -14.87 34.48 -9.68
C PRO A 623 -16.15 35.24 -10.05
N ARG A 624 -16.79 34.92 -11.18
CA ARG A 624 -18.03 35.56 -11.60
C ARG A 624 -19.16 34.55 -11.53
N VAL A 625 -20.03 34.71 -10.53
CA VAL A 625 -21.37 34.15 -10.63
C VAL A 625 -22.08 34.97 -11.70
N ASP A 626 -22.22 34.40 -12.89
CA ASP A 626 -22.98 35.03 -13.95
C ASP A 626 -24.46 34.99 -13.54
N PHE A 627 -25.04 36.17 -13.31
CA PHE A 627 -26.44 36.31 -12.96
C PHE A 627 -27.29 36.26 -14.23
N HIS A 628 -28.16 35.26 -14.31
CA HIS A 628 -29.11 35.08 -15.40
C HIS A 628 -30.52 35.38 -14.88
N PRO A 629 -31.10 36.56 -15.22
CA PRO A 629 -32.45 36.92 -14.79
C PRO A 629 -33.50 35.86 -15.15
N GLN A 630 -33.34 35.15 -16.27
CA GLN A 630 -34.24 34.05 -16.66
C GLN A 630 -34.21 32.86 -15.70
N ASN A 631 -33.06 32.53 -15.10
CA ASN A 631 -32.94 31.40 -14.17
C ASN A 631 -33.66 31.71 -12.86
N LEU A 632 -33.51 32.94 -12.35
CA LEU A 632 -34.25 33.43 -11.20
C LEU A 632 -35.77 33.52 -11.48
N ALA A 633 -36.17 33.99 -12.67
CA ALA A 633 -37.56 34.03 -13.07
C ALA A 633 -38.20 32.63 -13.13
N LEU A 634 -37.47 31.63 -13.63
CA LEU A 634 -37.91 30.23 -13.61
C LEU A 634 -38.08 29.70 -12.18
N LEU A 635 -37.08 29.93 -11.32
CA LEU A 635 -37.14 29.50 -9.92
C LEU A 635 -38.33 30.09 -9.18
N ASN A 636 -38.59 31.39 -9.35
CA ASN A 636 -39.77 32.06 -8.80
C ASN A 636 -41.06 31.46 -9.38
N SER A 637 -41.16 31.33 -10.71
CA SER A 637 -42.35 30.79 -11.38
C SER A 637 -42.71 29.37 -10.92
N LEU A 638 -41.72 28.48 -10.80
CA LEU A 638 -41.93 27.11 -10.30
C LEU A 638 -42.36 27.13 -8.82
N SER A 639 -41.76 28.00 -8.02
CA SER A 639 -42.08 28.12 -6.60
C SER A 639 -43.47 28.70 -6.36
N ASP A 640 -43.89 29.71 -7.14
CA ASP A 640 -45.25 30.26 -7.11
C ASP A 640 -46.29 29.23 -7.57
N SER A 641 -45.96 28.46 -8.61
CA SER A 641 -46.80 27.35 -9.09
C SER A 641 -46.96 26.25 -8.04
N ALA A 642 -45.95 26.02 -7.21
CA ALA A 642 -46.01 25.10 -6.08
C ALA A 642 -46.92 25.66 -4.96
N ALA A 643 -46.75 26.93 -4.60
CA ALA A 643 -47.55 27.60 -3.57
C ALA A 643 -49.04 27.74 -3.97
N ALA A 644 -49.34 27.88 -5.25
CA ALA A 644 -50.71 27.91 -5.77
C ALA A 644 -51.47 26.58 -5.57
N GLN A 645 -50.75 25.46 -5.39
CA GLN A 645 -51.34 24.15 -5.11
C GLN A 645 -51.64 23.94 -3.60
N GLY A 646 -51.47 24.98 -2.78
CA GLY A 646 -51.85 25.05 -1.38
C GLY A 646 -50.68 25.45 -0.47
N PRO A 647 -50.92 25.59 0.85
CA PRO A 647 -49.90 26.08 1.79
C PRO A 647 -48.68 25.17 1.84
N LEU A 648 -47.49 25.78 1.86
CA LEU A 648 -46.19 25.11 1.93
C LEU A 648 -45.43 25.58 3.18
N ASP A 649 -44.79 24.65 3.88
CA ASP A 649 -43.90 24.98 4.99
C ASP A 649 -42.50 25.38 4.51
N LEU A 650 -42.06 24.82 3.38
CA LEU A 650 -40.71 24.99 2.86
C LEU A 650 -40.61 24.78 1.35
N VAL A 651 -40.01 25.74 0.66
CA VAL A 651 -39.52 25.60 -0.72
C VAL A 651 -38.01 25.40 -0.68
N VAL A 652 -37.49 24.43 -1.44
CA VAL A 652 -36.04 24.14 -1.49
C VAL A 652 -35.52 24.31 -2.91
N TRP A 653 -34.56 25.20 -3.07
CA TRP A 653 -33.80 25.37 -4.32
C TRP A 653 -32.48 24.60 -4.23
N PRO A 654 -32.00 23.98 -5.33
CA PRO A 654 -30.85 23.10 -5.30
C PRO A 654 -29.52 23.85 -5.12
N GLU A 655 -28.43 23.11 -4.94
CA GLU A 655 -27.08 23.69 -4.84
C GLU A 655 -26.80 24.56 -6.06
N SER A 656 -26.19 25.73 -5.84
CA SER A 656 -25.75 26.63 -6.90
C SER A 656 -26.87 27.27 -7.74
N ALA A 657 -28.15 27.08 -7.40
CA ALA A 657 -29.26 27.64 -8.18
C ALA A 657 -29.50 29.13 -7.92
N TYR A 658 -29.15 29.65 -6.74
CA TYR A 658 -29.33 31.06 -6.41
C TYR A 658 -28.12 31.87 -6.90
N GLU A 659 -28.22 32.45 -8.09
CA GLU A 659 -27.11 33.12 -8.79
C GLU A 659 -26.78 34.53 -8.27
N ARG A 660 -27.43 35.02 -7.20
CA ARG A 660 -26.95 36.24 -6.53
C ARG A 660 -25.95 35.89 -5.45
N PHE A 661 -24.81 36.55 -5.51
CA PHE A 661 -23.76 36.44 -4.52
C PHE A 661 -24.19 36.99 -3.16
N MET A 662 -23.87 36.29 -2.07
CA MET A 662 -24.15 36.75 -0.70
C MET A 662 -22.94 37.43 -0.07
N GLY A 663 -23.14 38.59 0.57
CA GLY A 663 -22.13 39.27 1.37
C GLY A 663 -22.56 39.37 2.82
N TYR A 664 -21.66 39.11 3.79
CA TYR A 664 -21.94 39.38 5.20
C TYR A 664 -20.67 39.64 6.03
N ARG A 665 -20.84 40.22 7.21
CA ARG A 665 -19.79 40.31 8.24
C ARG A 665 -20.03 39.30 9.33
N GLU A 666 -18.98 38.59 9.74
CA GLU A 666 -19.07 37.69 10.89
C GLU A 666 -18.72 38.43 12.17
N LEU A 667 -19.68 38.53 13.08
CA LEU A 667 -19.53 39.12 14.41
C LEU A 667 -20.00 38.10 15.44
N GLU A 668 -19.16 37.80 16.43
CA GLU A 668 -19.44 36.80 17.47
C GLU A 668 -19.87 35.43 16.91
N GLY A 669 -19.30 35.04 15.76
CA GLY A 669 -19.63 33.80 15.07
C GLY A 669 -20.98 33.79 14.34
N ARG A 670 -21.66 34.93 14.25
CA ARG A 670 -22.96 35.08 13.57
C ARG A 670 -22.85 35.99 12.34
N PRO A 671 -23.60 35.71 11.26
CA PRO A 671 -23.69 36.60 10.12
C PRO A 671 -24.49 37.86 10.47
N GLN A 672 -23.93 39.03 10.13
CA GLN A 672 -24.50 40.36 10.29
C GLN A 672 -24.33 41.12 8.96
N GLU A 673 -25.12 42.20 8.77
CA GLU A 673 -25.07 43.02 7.54
C GLU A 673 -25.18 42.19 6.26
N VAL A 674 -26.14 41.24 6.25
CA VAL A 674 -26.32 40.31 5.13
C VAL A 674 -26.84 41.08 3.91
N SER A 675 -26.25 40.81 2.76
CA SER A 675 -26.58 41.40 1.46
C SER A 675 -26.63 40.31 0.38
N LEU A 676 -27.38 40.58 -0.69
CA LEU A 676 -27.49 39.75 -1.88
C LEU A 676 -27.32 40.61 -3.12
N GLY A 677 -26.37 40.26 -3.99
CA GLY A 677 -26.07 41.03 -5.20
C GLY A 677 -25.67 42.49 -4.92
N GLY A 678 -25.13 42.78 -3.73
CA GLY A 678 -24.73 44.13 -3.31
C GLY A 678 -25.83 44.97 -2.64
N LEU A 679 -27.07 44.48 -2.59
CA LEU A 679 -28.17 45.15 -1.89
C LEU A 679 -28.41 44.52 -0.50
N PRO A 680 -28.89 45.28 0.50
CA PRO A 680 -29.33 44.71 1.77
C PRO A 680 -30.28 43.51 1.57
N PHE A 681 -30.13 42.45 2.37
CA PHE A 681 -30.87 41.20 2.16
C PHE A 681 -32.38 41.43 2.00
N ALA A 682 -32.99 42.24 2.87
CA ALA A 682 -34.41 42.53 2.83
C ALA A 682 -34.87 43.23 1.54
N GLU A 683 -34.01 44.03 0.91
CA GLU A 683 -34.32 44.74 -0.34
C GLU A 683 -34.23 43.80 -1.54
N ALA A 684 -33.10 43.10 -1.69
CA ALA A 684 -32.92 42.10 -2.74
C ALA A 684 -33.97 40.98 -2.66
N SER A 685 -34.28 40.56 -1.45
CA SER A 685 -35.20 39.47 -1.15
C SER A 685 -36.62 39.72 -1.66
N ARG A 686 -37.10 40.98 -1.71
CA ARG A 686 -38.45 41.29 -2.21
C ARG A 686 -38.64 40.99 -3.70
N ALA A 687 -37.59 41.15 -4.51
CA ALA A 687 -37.63 40.86 -5.95
C ALA A 687 -37.47 39.35 -6.26
N ASP A 688 -36.96 38.59 -5.30
CA ASP A 688 -36.51 37.21 -5.45
C ASP A 688 -37.31 36.25 -4.54
N MET A 689 -38.60 36.53 -4.29
CA MET A 689 -39.43 35.76 -3.35
C MET A 689 -40.55 35.02 -4.06
N PRO A 690 -40.73 33.71 -3.81
CA PRO A 690 -42.01 33.07 -4.04
C PRO A 690 -43.05 33.48 -2.98
N ALA A 691 -44.29 33.72 -3.40
CA ALA A 691 -45.31 34.29 -2.52
C ALA A 691 -45.62 33.37 -1.31
N GLY A 692 -45.39 33.88 -0.09
CA GLY A 692 -45.95 33.33 1.15
C GLY A 692 -45.31 32.06 1.72
N ALA A 693 -44.16 31.61 1.21
CA ALA A 693 -43.47 30.40 1.69
C ALA A 693 -42.04 30.68 2.21
N THR A 694 -41.60 29.89 3.19
CA THR A 694 -40.19 29.90 3.63
C THR A 694 -39.32 29.26 2.55
N LEU A 695 -38.20 29.89 2.19
CA LEU A 695 -37.28 29.42 1.16
C LEU A 695 -35.94 28.99 1.78
N LEU A 696 -35.50 27.78 1.45
CA LEU A 696 -34.13 27.32 1.64
C LEU A 696 -33.43 27.29 0.28
N ALA A 697 -32.38 28.10 0.13
CA ALA A 697 -31.63 28.19 -1.12
C ALA A 697 -30.13 28.08 -0.85
N ASN A 698 -29.37 27.78 -1.90
CA ASN A 698 -27.91 27.69 -1.84
C ASN A 698 -27.26 28.71 -2.78
N THR A 699 -26.24 29.40 -2.27
CA THR A 699 -25.43 30.37 -3.03
C THR A 699 -23.97 30.35 -2.54
N VAL A 700 -23.11 31.14 -3.19
CA VAL A 700 -21.78 31.45 -2.70
C VAL A 700 -21.81 32.75 -1.90
N ALA A 701 -21.09 32.77 -0.77
CA ALA A 701 -20.96 33.93 0.08
C ALA A 701 -19.51 34.41 0.27
N GLU A 702 -19.28 35.73 0.25
CA GLU A 702 -18.06 36.37 0.79
C GLU A 702 -18.38 36.84 2.21
N ALA A 703 -17.60 36.32 3.15
CA ALA A 703 -17.63 36.75 4.53
C ALA A 703 -16.40 37.59 4.84
N LEU A 704 -16.60 38.70 5.54
CA LEU A 704 -15.53 39.32 6.30
C LEU A 704 -15.49 38.66 7.68
N VAL A 705 -14.40 37.94 7.96
CA VAL A 705 -14.21 37.19 9.21
C VAL A 705 -13.11 37.85 10.06
N PRO A 706 -13.30 38.04 11.38
CA PRO A 706 -12.30 38.65 12.24
C PRO A 706 -11.06 37.76 12.40
N ARG A 707 -9.88 38.41 12.43
CA ARG A 707 -8.57 37.78 12.65
C ARG A 707 -7.70 38.72 13.49
N GLY A 708 -7.84 38.63 14.81
CA GLY A 708 -7.26 39.61 15.74
C GLY A 708 -7.91 40.98 15.51
N SER A 709 -7.11 42.03 15.34
CA SER A 709 -7.59 43.38 15.02
C SER A 709 -7.88 43.63 13.53
N ARG A 710 -7.75 42.60 12.66
CA ARG A 710 -7.96 42.73 11.20
C ARG A 710 -9.10 41.86 10.72
N TRP A 711 -9.63 42.19 9.54
CA TRP A 711 -10.62 41.38 8.82
C TRP A 711 -9.95 40.56 7.71
N ARG A 712 -10.47 39.35 7.46
CA ARG A 712 -10.05 38.49 6.36
C ARG A 712 -11.27 38.12 5.53
N LYS A 713 -11.16 38.25 4.20
CA LYS A 713 -12.15 37.70 3.27
C LYS A 713 -12.08 36.17 3.24
N ALA A 714 -13.23 35.53 3.36
CA ALA A 714 -13.39 34.09 3.17
C ALA A 714 -14.59 33.84 2.26
N VAL A 715 -14.46 32.87 1.36
CA VAL A 715 -15.52 32.50 0.43
C VAL A 715 -16.10 31.16 0.86
N TYR A 716 -17.42 31.05 0.96
CA TYR A 716 -18.12 29.85 1.42
C TYR A 716 -19.19 29.43 0.41
N ASN A 717 -19.41 28.13 0.27
CA ASN A 717 -20.64 27.57 -0.26
C ASN A 717 -21.66 27.50 0.89
N VAL A 718 -22.80 28.18 0.77
CA VAL A 718 -23.75 28.38 1.87
C VAL A 718 -25.17 28.00 1.47
N ALA A 719 -25.86 27.30 2.37
CA ALA A 719 -27.31 27.18 2.35
C ALA A 719 -27.89 28.22 3.31
N PHE A 720 -28.85 29.04 2.88
CA PHE A 720 -29.46 30.07 3.70
C PHE A 720 -30.98 29.94 3.72
N LEU A 721 -31.56 30.29 4.86
CA LEU A 721 -32.99 30.29 5.08
C LEU A 721 -33.53 31.72 5.00
N LYS A 722 -34.58 31.88 4.21
CA LYS A 722 -35.34 33.11 4.05
C LYS A 722 -36.77 32.84 4.53
N ALA A 723 -37.24 33.62 5.49
CA ALA A 723 -38.60 33.50 6.02
C ALA A 723 -39.63 34.02 5.00
N ALA A 724 -40.90 33.63 5.21
CA ALA A 724 -42.02 34.00 4.34
C ALA A 724 -42.30 35.53 4.28
N ASP A 725 -41.80 36.31 5.25
CA ASP A 725 -41.85 37.78 5.24
C ASP A 725 -40.66 38.44 4.51
N GLY A 726 -39.75 37.62 3.98
CA GLY A 726 -38.56 38.04 3.24
C GLY A 726 -37.34 38.30 4.10
N THR A 727 -37.43 38.10 5.42
CA THR A 727 -36.31 38.29 6.35
C THR A 727 -35.29 37.14 6.30
N PHE A 728 -34.05 37.45 6.65
CA PHE A 728 -32.98 36.46 6.78
C PHE A 728 -33.16 35.68 8.08
N ALA A 729 -33.30 34.36 7.98
CA ALA A 729 -33.58 33.48 9.12
C ALA A 729 -32.37 32.62 9.56
N GLY A 730 -31.31 32.57 8.76
CA GLY A 730 -30.06 31.88 9.12
C GLY A 730 -29.32 31.33 7.91
N LEU A 731 -28.10 30.82 8.13
CA LEU A 731 -27.32 30.12 7.12
C LEU A 731 -26.52 28.97 7.73
N VAL A 732 -26.12 28.04 6.86
CA VAL A 732 -25.19 26.95 7.12
C VAL A 732 -24.10 27.00 6.07
N ARG A 733 -22.85 26.79 6.49
CA ARG A 733 -21.69 26.76 5.59
C ARG A 733 -21.26 25.33 5.33
N LYS A 734 -21.00 25.00 4.06
CA LYS A 734 -20.43 23.71 3.65
C LYS A 734 -19.14 23.45 4.42
N ARG A 735 -19.09 22.34 5.14
CA ARG A 735 -17.98 21.98 6.02
C ARG A 735 -16.97 21.12 5.29
N GLN A 736 -17.45 20.12 4.57
CA GLN A 736 -16.62 19.15 3.88
C GLN A 736 -16.53 19.55 2.42
N LEU A 737 -15.32 19.98 2.02
CA LEU A 737 -15.05 20.48 0.69
C LEU A 737 -14.49 19.37 -0.20
N ILE A 738 -14.85 19.39 -1.48
CA ILE A 738 -14.34 18.45 -2.48
C ILE A 738 -12.88 18.82 -2.82
N PRO A 739 -11.90 17.93 -2.59
CA PRO A 739 -10.50 18.20 -2.91
C PRO A 739 -10.29 18.38 -4.42
N PHE A 740 -9.40 19.30 -4.80
CA PHE A 740 -9.11 19.71 -6.18
C PHE A 740 -10.27 20.44 -6.89
N GLY A 741 -11.53 20.21 -6.50
CA GLY A 741 -12.65 21.02 -6.95
C GLY A 741 -12.82 22.31 -6.17
N GLU A 742 -13.03 22.21 -4.87
CA GLU A 742 -13.43 23.35 -4.01
C GLU A 742 -12.25 23.99 -3.26
N PHE A 743 -11.15 23.26 -3.16
CA PHE A 743 -9.89 23.77 -2.61
C PHE A 743 -8.70 22.98 -3.15
N MET A 744 -7.50 23.56 -3.03
CA MET A 744 -6.24 22.89 -3.35
C MET A 744 -5.61 22.30 -2.09
N PRO A 745 -5.50 20.96 -1.94
CA PRO A 745 -4.80 20.35 -0.82
C PRO A 745 -3.33 20.76 -0.78
N MET A 746 -2.79 21.01 0.42
CA MET A 746 -1.38 21.35 0.65
C MET A 746 -0.80 22.33 -0.40
N PRO A 747 -1.37 23.54 -0.57
CA PRO A 747 -1.09 24.39 -1.72
C PRO A 747 0.39 24.81 -1.85
N ARG A 748 1.15 24.79 -0.75
CA ARG A 748 2.62 25.03 -0.75
C ARG A 748 3.44 23.91 -1.40
N ARG A 749 2.95 22.66 -1.38
CA ARG A 749 3.65 21.47 -1.93
C ARG A 749 3.04 21.01 -3.25
N LEU A 750 1.71 21.07 -3.35
CA LEU A 750 0.95 20.56 -4.50
C LEU A 750 0.42 21.69 -5.40
N GLY A 751 0.83 22.94 -5.18
CA GLY A 751 0.35 24.09 -5.93
C GLY A 751 0.58 23.99 -7.45
N PHE A 752 1.61 23.25 -7.89
CA PHE A 752 1.85 22.98 -9.31
C PHE A 752 0.72 22.20 -9.98
N LEU A 753 -0.09 21.45 -9.21
CA LEU A 753 -1.26 20.72 -9.72
C LEU A 753 -2.42 21.64 -10.12
N ARG A 754 -2.39 22.93 -9.76
CA ARG A 754 -3.40 23.92 -10.23
C ARG A 754 -3.48 23.99 -11.75
N ARG A 755 -2.37 23.72 -12.47
CA ARG A 755 -2.37 23.66 -13.94
C ARG A 755 -3.23 22.53 -14.51
N PHE A 756 -3.43 21.47 -13.73
CA PHE A 756 -4.27 20.32 -14.07
C PHE A 756 -5.67 20.43 -13.48
N SER A 757 -5.97 21.53 -12.78
CA SER A 757 -7.27 21.81 -12.21
C SER A 757 -7.61 23.30 -12.37
N PRO A 758 -7.77 23.76 -13.62
CA PRO A 758 -8.01 25.18 -13.92
C PRO A 758 -9.30 25.71 -13.30
N ARG A 759 -10.25 24.81 -12.95
CA ARG A 759 -11.55 25.16 -12.35
C ARG A 759 -11.57 25.05 -10.82
N THR A 760 -10.45 24.81 -10.13
CA THR A 760 -10.44 24.73 -8.66
C THR A 760 -10.91 26.03 -8.01
N TYR A 761 -12.04 25.98 -7.31
CA TYR A 761 -12.53 27.03 -6.44
C TYR A 761 -11.62 27.22 -5.21
N VAL A 762 -11.76 28.34 -4.52
CA VAL A 762 -11.04 28.65 -3.28
C VAL A 762 -12.04 28.88 -2.15
N PHE A 763 -12.83 27.84 -1.85
CA PHE A 763 -13.73 27.87 -0.71
C PHE A 763 -12.99 27.64 0.60
N SER A 764 -13.53 28.23 1.65
CA SER A 764 -13.16 27.99 3.03
C SER A 764 -14.15 26.99 3.65
N PRO A 765 -13.69 26.01 4.43
CA PRO A 765 -14.60 25.10 5.11
C PRO A 765 -15.34 25.84 6.23
N GLY A 766 -16.63 25.60 6.35
CA GLY A 766 -17.48 26.07 7.44
C GLY A 766 -17.30 25.27 8.74
N PRO A 767 -17.78 25.78 9.89
CA PRO A 767 -17.82 25.03 11.14
C PRO A 767 -18.81 23.84 11.08
N GLY A 768 -19.88 23.97 10.29
CA GLY A 768 -20.95 22.97 10.12
C GLY A 768 -21.76 22.73 11.40
N GLY A 769 -22.84 21.94 11.28
CA GLY A 769 -23.67 21.55 12.43
C GLY A 769 -24.65 22.62 12.95
N GLU A 770 -24.71 23.78 12.29
CA GLU A 770 -25.71 24.82 12.52
C GLU A 770 -27.09 24.34 12.04
N LEU A 771 -28.11 24.41 12.90
CA LEU A 771 -29.49 24.06 12.53
C LEU A 771 -30.23 25.29 12.01
N LEU A 772 -31.01 25.11 10.94
CA LEU A 772 -31.93 26.13 10.44
C LEU A 772 -33.32 25.86 11.02
N SER A 773 -33.89 26.85 11.71
CA SER A 773 -35.20 26.71 12.35
C SER A 773 -36.29 27.27 11.46
N LEU A 774 -37.28 26.44 11.13
CA LEU A 774 -38.47 26.89 10.42
C LEU A 774 -39.45 27.59 11.38
N PRO A 775 -40.30 28.51 10.89
CA PRO A 775 -41.33 29.17 11.71
C PRO A 775 -42.26 28.19 12.44
N GLY A 776 -42.57 27.04 11.83
CA GLY A 776 -43.35 25.95 12.45
C GLY A 776 -42.61 25.13 13.52
N GLY A 777 -41.37 25.49 13.87
CA GLY A 777 -40.58 24.87 14.94
C GLY A 777 -39.71 23.68 14.51
N ALA A 778 -39.90 23.14 13.31
CA ALA A 778 -39.05 22.07 12.77
C ALA A 778 -37.62 22.58 12.49
N ARG A 779 -36.62 21.77 12.84
CA ARG A 779 -35.20 22.11 12.65
C ARG A 779 -34.55 21.30 11.54
N LEU A 780 -33.90 21.97 10.61
CA LEU A 780 -33.26 21.38 9.44
C LEU A 780 -31.76 21.19 9.65
N GLY A 781 -31.24 20.02 9.28
CA GLY A 781 -29.81 19.79 9.10
C GLY A 781 -29.43 19.80 7.63
N ALA A 782 -28.79 20.86 7.16
CA ALA A 782 -28.44 21.04 5.75
C ALA A 782 -27.10 20.35 5.41
N LEU A 783 -27.12 19.42 4.47
CA LEU A 783 -25.97 18.76 3.87
C LEU A 783 -25.82 19.28 2.44
N ILE A 784 -24.70 19.89 2.10
CA ILE A 784 -24.51 20.50 0.77
C ILE A 784 -23.70 19.54 -0.12
N CYS A 785 -24.22 19.20 -1.28
CA CYS A 785 -23.61 18.29 -2.25
C CYS A 785 -23.32 16.92 -1.62
N TYR A 786 -22.12 16.40 -1.87
CA TYR A 786 -21.61 15.12 -1.37
C TYR A 786 -21.43 15.02 0.16
N GLU A 787 -21.84 16.00 0.95
CA GLU A 787 -21.80 15.93 2.43
C GLU A 787 -22.70 14.82 2.99
N ASP A 788 -23.71 14.39 2.23
CA ASP A 788 -24.54 13.21 2.49
C ASP A 788 -23.79 11.87 2.42
N LEU A 789 -22.60 11.83 1.80
CA LEU A 789 -21.75 10.65 1.83
C LEU A 789 -21.07 10.44 3.18
N PHE A 790 -21.10 11.43 4.09
CA PHE A 790 -20.39 11.39 5.37
C PHE A 790 -21.35 11.06 6.54
N PRO A 791 -21.31 9.84 7.10
CA PRO A 791 -22.12 9.48 8.27
C PRO A 791 -21.92 10.45 9.44
N SER A 792 -20.69 10.93 9.65
CA SER A 792 -20.34 11.81 10.76
C SER A 792 -21.07 13.16 10.70
N LEU A 793 -21.34 13.70 9.51
CA LEU A 793 -22.06 14.97 9.33
C LEU A 793 -23.55 14.80 9.59
N ALA A 794 -24.17 13.77 9.01
CA ALA A 794 -25.58 13.45 9.27
C ALA A 794 -25.83 13.19 10.76
N TRP A 795 -24.94 12.44 11.42
CA TRP A 795 -25.00 12.20 12.85
C TRP A 795 -24.77 13.45 13.71
N ALA A 796 -23.93 14.38 13.27
CA ALA A 796 -23.76 15.66 13.96
C ALA A 796 -25.08 16.43 13.99
N TYR A 797 -25.82 16.49 12.87
CA TYR A 797 -27.14 17.11 12.82
C TYR A 797 -28.16 16.40 13.70
N ARG A 798 -28.17 15.05 13.68
CA ARG A 798 -29.03 14.25 14.55
C ARG A 798 -28.80 14.55 16.03
N ARG A 799 -27.53 14.70 16.44
CA ARG A 799 -27.13 15.05 17.81
C ARG A 799 -27.44 16.49 18.18
N ALA A 800 -27.31 17.42 17.24
CA ALA A 800 -27.68 18.82 17.43
C ALA A 800 -29.20 19.00 17.61
N GLY A 801 -30.00 18.02 17.16
CA GLY A 801 -31.44 17.98 17.35
C GLY A 801 -32.25 18.17 16.07
N ALA A 802 -31.65 18.03 14.88
CA ALA A 802 -32.39 18.08 13.62
C ALA A 802 -33.62 17.16 13.63
N ASP A 803 -34.67 17.61 12.96
CA ASP A 803 -35.92 16.90 12.75
C ASP A 803 -36.00 16.38 11.30
N VAL A 804 -35.37 17.08 10.35
CA VAL A 804 -35.26 16.69 8.93
C VAL A 804 -33.85 16.95 8.44
N LEU A 805 -33.30 16.03 7.64
CA LEU A 805 -32.08 16.28 6.87
C LEU A 805 -32.46 16.88 5.51
N VAL A 806 -31.75 17.92 5.07
CA VAL A 806 -31.95 18.52 3.75
C VAL A 806 -30.66 18.40 2.96
N ASN A 807 -30.70 17.73 1.81
CA ASN A 807 -29.59 17.72 0.89
C ASN A 807 -29.84 18.69 -0.28
N LEU A 808 -28.96 19.67 -0.44
CA LEU A 808 -28.95 20.58 -1.57
C LEU A 808 -27.76 20.20 -2.44
N THR A 809 -27.98 19.69 -3.65
CA THR A 809 -26.89 19.16 -4.49
C THR A 809 -27.00 19.59 -5.95
N ASN A 810 -25.88 19.54 -6.65
CA ASN A 810 -25.79 19.76 -8.08
C ASN A 810 -25.07 18.56 -8.74
N ASP A 811 -25.86 17.64 -9.29
CA ASP A 811 -25.38 16.41 -9.92
C ASP A 811 -25.00 16.61 -11.41
N VAL A 812 -24.83 17.85 -11.89
CA VAL A 812 -24.42 18.17 -13.27
C VAL A 812 -23.05 17.58 -13.62
N TRP A 813 -22.27 17.25 -12.60
CA TRP A 813 -20.96 16.65 -12.71
C TRP A 813 -21.02 15.19 -13.19
N PHE A 814 -22.07 14.43 -12.85
CA PHE A 814 -22.18 13.00 -13.18
C PHE A 814 -22.67 12.76 -14.62
N THR A 815 -21.90 11.98 -15.39
CA THR A 815 -22.11 11.77 -16.84
C THR A 815 -23.15 10.72 -17.17
N ASP A 816 -23.58 9.98 -16.16
CA ASP A 816 -24.37 8.78 -16.28
C ASP A 816 -25.43 8.73 -15.17
N GLY A 817 -26.58 8.12 -15.48
CA GLY A 817 -27.65 7.90 -14.50
C GLY A 817 -27.24 6.97 -13.37
N PHE A 818 -26.26 6.09 -13.62
CA PHE A 818 -25.73 5.13 -12.66
C PHE A 818 -25.18 5.82 -11.40
N THR A 819 -24.27 6.79 -11.57
CA THR A 819 -23.63 7.49 -10.46
C THR A 819 -24.64 8.37 -9.71
N ARG A 820 -25.66 8.91 -10.42
CA ARG A 820 -26.75 9.69 -9.81
C ARG A 820 -27.63 8.84 -8.89
N GLU A 821 -27.98 7.62 -9.31
CA GLU A 821 -28.73 6.65 -8.48
C GLU A 821 -27.89 6.18 -7.27
N GLN A 822 -26.58 5.98 -7.44
CA GLN A 822 -25.68 5.70 -6.30
C GLN A 822 -25.70 6.83 -5.27
N HIS A 823 -25.62 8.08 -5.70
CA HIS A 823 -25.64 9.25 -4.81
C HIS A 823 -26.94 9.32 -3.98
N LEU A 824 -28.10 9.03 -4.61
CA LEU A 824 -29.37 8.92 -3.91
C LEU A 824 -29.38 7.75 -2.91
N ALA A 825 -28.85 6.59 -3.27
CA ALA A 825 -28.78 5.45 -2.37
C ALA A 825 -27.95 5.78 -1.11
N TYR A 826 -26.81 6.46 -1.27
CA TYR A 826 -25.97 6.88 -0.14
C TYR A 826 -26.68 7.91 0.75
N SER A 827 -27.43 8.84 0.15
CA SER A 827 -28.34 9.75 0.88
C SER A 827 -29.37 8.98 1.71
N ALA A 828 -29.99 7.96 1.12
CA ALA A 828 -31.02 7.17 1.79
C ALA A 828 -30.46 6.41 3.01
N LEU A 829 -29.21 5.95 2.96
CA LEU A 829 -28.59 5.32 4.12
C LEU A 829 -28.42 6.28 5.29
N ARG A 830 -28.14 7.57 5.05
CA ARG A 830 -28.09 8.58 6.13
C ARG A 830 -29.44 8.77 6.82
N ALA A 831 -30.55 8.66 6.09
CA ALA A 831 -31.89 8.70 6.66
C ALA A 831 -32.11 7.51 7.62
N VAL A 832 -31.72 6.29 7.19
CA VAL A 832 -31.75 5.07 8.03
C VAL A 832 -30.90 5.24 9.29
N GLU A 833 -29.65 5.63 9.13
CA GLU A 833 -28.68 5.74 10.22
C GLU A 833 -29.10 6.74 11.30
N THR A 834 -29.59 7.90 10.88
CA THR A 834 -29.98 8.97 11.82
C THR A 834 -31.40 8.79 12.35
N GLY A 835 -32.22 7.98 11.68
CA GLY A 835 -33.64 7.85 11.96
C GLY A 835 -34.42 9.14 11.68
N LEU A 836 -33.95 9.97 10.75
CA LEU A 836 -34.57 11.20 10.31
C LEU A 836 -35.06 11.06 8.87
N PRO A 837 -36.18 11.69 8.48
CA PRO A 837 -36.51 11.86 7.08
C PRO A 837 -35.48 12.78 6.41
N MET A 838 -35.31 12.58 5.11
CA MET A 838 -34.45 13.39 4.26
C MET A 838 -35.24 13.95 3.09
N VAL A 839 -35.03 15.24 2.80
CA VAL A 839 -35.48 15.86 1.54
C VAL A 839 -34.25 16.25 0.73
N ARG A 840 -34.24 15.89 -0.55
CA ARG A 840 -33.12 16.08 -1.47
C ARG A 840 -33.59 16.90 -2.66
N ALA A 841 -33.05 18.11 -2.83
CA ALA A 841 -33.31 18.99 -3.96
C ALA A 841 -32.05 19.04 -4.85
N VAL A 842 -32.22 18.67 -6.12
CA VAL A 842 -31.11 18.53 -7.06
C VAL A 842 -31.32 19.41 -8.28
N ASN A 843 -30.24 19.90 -8.90
CA ASN A 843 -30.30 20.63 -10.16
C ASN A 843 -30.65 19.70 -11.36
N THR A 844 -29.78 18.74 -11.69
CA THR A 844 -29.91 17.84 -12.86
C THR A 844 -30.06 16.36 -12.49
N GLY A 845 -29.93 16.02 -11.20
CA GLY A 845 -30.00 14.65 -10.68
C GLY A 845 -31.39 14.33 -10.12
N ILE A 846 -31.44 13.41 -9.15
CA ILE A 846 -32.71 12.88 -8.63
C ILE A 846 -33.13 13.64 -7.37
N SER A 847 -34.17 14.47 -7.49
CA SER A 847 -34.83 15.07 -6.32
C SER A 847 -35.75 14.05 -5.65
N ALA A 848 -35.72 13.93 -4.34
CA ALA A 848 -36.45 12.88 -3.62
C ALA A 848 -36.78 13.23 -2.17
N VAL A 849 -37.83 12.59 -1.66
CA VAL A 849 -38.10 12.49 -0.22
C VAL A 849 -37.84 11.06 0.23
N VAL A 850 -37.00 10.89 1.24
CA VAL A 850 -36.64 9.60 1.84
C VAL A 850 -37.10 9.56 3.28
N ASP A 851 -37.77 8.50 3.68
CA ASP A 851 -38.20 8.33 5.06
C ASP A 851 -37.08 7.77 5.98
N PRO A 852 -37.28 7.77 7.31
CA PRO A 852 -36.30 7.22 8.26
C PRO A 852 -35.96 5.73 8.10
N TYR A 853 -36.68 4.98 7.25
CA TYR A 853 -36.40 3.57 6.95
C TYR A 853 -35.59 3.40 5.67
N GLY A 854 -35.28 4.50 4.98
CA GLY A 854 -34.57 4.52 3.70
C GLY A 854 -35.48 4.35 2.48
N ARG A 855 -36.81 4.36 2.66
CA ARG A 855 -37.77 4.26 1.55
C ARG A 855 -37.84 5.60 0.83
N VAL A 856 -37.66 5.58 -0.50
CA VAL A 856 -37.94 6.74 -1.35
C VAL A 856 -39.45 6.88 -1.45
N VAL A 857 -40.02 7.88 -0.78
CA VAL A 857 -41.47 8.14 -0.70
C VAL A 857 -41.97 8.76 -2.00
N SER A 858 -41.19 9.70 -2.55
CA SER A 858 -41.47 10.36 -3.81
C SER A 858 -40.16 10.82 -4.44
N ARG A 859 -40.12 10.86 -5.79
CA ARG A 859 -38.94 11.32 -6.53
C ARG A 859 -39.31 12.00 -7.84
N LEU A 860 -38.42 12.86 -8.32
CA LEU A 860 -38.41 13.42 -9.66
C LEU A 860 -37.18 12.89 -10.40
N GLU A 861 -37.39 12.38 -11.61
CA GLU A 861 -36.35 11.77 -12.45
C GLU A 861 -35.30 12.82 -12.90
N PRO A 862 -34.06 12.40 -13.20
CA PRO A 862 -32.98 13.31 -13.55
C PRO A 862 -33.24 14.06 -14.87
N ASP A 863 -32.50 15.16 -15.05
CA ASP A 863 -32.55 16.03 -16.24
C ASP A 863 -33.95 16.63 -16.56
N ALA A 864 -34.89 16.59 -15.62
CA ALA A 864 -36.20 17.23 -15.73
C ALA A 864 -36.19 18.64 -15.13
N VAL A 865 -36.98 19.56 -15.70
CA VAL A 865 -37.36 20.83 -15.05
C VAL A 865 -38.71 20.62 -14.39
N GLY A 866 -38.84 20.83 -13.08
CA GLY A 866 -40.10 20.56 -12.40
C GLY A 866 -40.11 20.81 -10.91
N ILE A 867 -41.22 20.40 -10.30
CA ILE A 867 -41.51 20.57 -8.87
C ILE A 867 -41.86 19.20 -8.30
N LEU A 868 -41.19 18.79 -7.23
CA LEU A 868 -41.64 17.67 -6.40
C LEU A 868 -42.36 18.22 -5.17
N LEU A 869 -43.69 18.21 -5.21
CA LEU A 869 -44.54 18.46 -4.06
C LEU A 869 -44.65 17.18 -3.22
N ALA A 870 -44.29 17.27 -1.94
CA ALA A 870 -44.28 16.09 -1.08
C ALA A 870 -44.56 16.43 0.39
N GLU A 871 -45.14 15.47 1.09
CA GLU A 871 -45.28 15.50 2.55
C GLU A 871 -44.10 14.75 3.18
N VAL A 872 -43.38 15.43 4.06
CA VAL A 872 -42.28 14.84 4.83
C VAL A 872 -42.88 14.17 6.07
N PRO A 873 -42.65 12.88 6.33
CA PRO A 873 -43.26 12.21 7.47
C PRO A 873 -42.70 12.74 8.80
N ALA A 874 -43.58 12.99 9.79
CA ALA A 874 -43.24 13.32 11.19
C ALA A 874 -42.73 12.11 11.98
N LEU A 875 -41.89 11.31 11.35
CA LEU A 875 -41.34 10.11 11.95
C LEU A 875 -39.90 10.37 12.39
N LYS A 876 -39.67 10.34 13.70
CA LYS A 876 -38.33 10.43 14.28
C LYS A 876 -38.02 9.16 15.05
N LEU A 877 -37.18 8.31 14.46
CA LEU A 877 -36.80 7.06 15.11
C LEU A 877 -35.72 7.34 16.18
N ARG A 878 -36.04 7.07 17.45
CA ARG A 878 -35.06 7.00 18.53
C ARG A 878 -34.58 5.56 18.67
N ARG A 879 -33.62 5.17 17.83
CA ARG A 879 -33.14 3.77 17.74
C ARG A 879 -31.65 3.59 18.07
N ALA A 880 -30.91 4.67 18.34
CA ALA A 880 -29.50 4.59 18.66
C ALA A 880 -29.23 3.86 20.00
N LEU A 881 -28.68 2.64 19.93
CA LEU A 881 -28.19 1.90 21.11
C LEU A 881 -26.78 2.35 21.51
N ALA A 882 -25.98 2.75 20.52
CA ALA A 882 -24.61 3.19 20.70
C ALA A 882 -24.28 4.31 19.70
N PRO A 883 -23.27 5.15 19.98
CA PRO A 883 -22.76 6.06 18.98
C PRO A 883 -22.16 5.28 17.79
N PRO A 884 -22.20 5.81 16.57
CA PRO A 884 -21.74 5.10 15.36
C PRO A 884 -20.30 4.59 15.44
N TRP A 885 -19.43 5.30 16.14
CA TRP A 885 -18.01 4.93 16.28
C TRP A 885 -17.78 3.75 17.24
N ALA A 886 -18.80 3.25 17.94
CA ALA A 886 -18.66 2.12 18.86
C ALA A 886 -18.16 0.85 18.16
N VAL A 887 -18.72 0.51 16.98
CA VAL A 887 -18.33 -0.69 16.24
C VAL A 887 -16.87 -0.63 15.76
N PRO A 888 -16.40 0.48 15.15
CA PRO A 888 -14.97 0.67 14.87
C PRO A 888 -14.05 0.59 16.08
N VAL A 889 -14.45 1.13 17.24
CA VAL A 889 -13.67 1.04 18.48
C VAL A 889 -13.55 -0.40 18.97
N LEU A 890 -14.65 -1.17 18.93
CA LEU A 890 -14.63 -2.60 19.25
C LEU A 890 -13.76 -3.39 18.26
N ALA A 891 -13.79 -3.05 16.98
CA ALA A 891 -12.91 -3.64 15.97
C ALA A 891 -11.43 -3.35 16.26
N ALA A 892 -11.08 -2.11 16.62
CA ALA A 892 -9.72 -1.76 17.03
C ALA A 892 -9.27 -2.54 18.28
N ALA A 893 -10.12 -2.65 19.29
CA ALA A 893 -9.85 -3.43 20.49
C ALA A 893 -9.65 -4.92 20.18
N ALA A 894 -10.50 -5.50 19.32
CA ALA A 894 -10.38 -6.89 18.88
C ALA A 894 -9.05 -7.14 18.14
N LEU A 895 -8.66 -6.26 17.21
CA LEU A 895 -7.37 -6.37 16.52
C LEU A 895 -6.19 -6.27 17.48
N LEU A 896 -6.26 -5.36 18.47
CA LEU A 896 -5.21 -5.23 19.48
C LEU A 896 -5.07 -6.52 20.29
N LEU A 897 -6.18 -7.10 20.77
CA LEU A 897 -6.18 -8.35 21.52
C LEU A 897 -5.65 -9.52 20.67
N LEU A 898 -6.04 -9.60 19.40
CA LEU A 898 -5.51 -10.57 18.43
C LEU A 898 -3.99 -10.38 18.23
N GLY A 899 -3.51 -9.13 18.14
CA GLY A 899 -2.09 -8.81 18.04
C GLY A 899 -1.30 -9.19 19.30
N LEU A 900 -1.85 -8.99 20.49
CA LEU A 900 -1.24 -9.42 21.76
C LEU A 900 -1.15 -10.95 21.84
N ARG A 901 -2.22 -11.65 21.43
CA ARG A 901 -2.24 -13.12 21.40
C ARG A 901 -1.31 -13.70 20.33
N ALA A 902 -1.18 -13.05 19.19
CA ALA A 902 -0.19 -13.39 18.16
C ALA A 902 1.24 -13.40 18.73
N ARG A 903 1.61 -12.34 19.48
CA ARG A 903 2.93 -12.25 20.14
C ARG A 903 3.16 -13.36 21.17
N ALA A 904 2.13 -13.78 21.89
CA ALA A 904 2.23 -14.91 22.81
C ALA A 904 2.44 -16.24 22.06
N GLY A 905 1.79 -16.43 20.91
CA GLY A 905 1.98 -17.59 20.03
C GLY A 905 3.40 -17.73 19.47
N ASP A 906 4.14 -16.62 19.35
CA ASP A 906 5.55 -16.61 18.95
C ASP A 906 6.51 -16.89 20.12
N ARG A 907 6.07 -16.73 21.38
CA ARG A 907 6.87 -16.94 22.58
C ARG A 907 6.71 -18.32 23.23
N ALA A 908 5.70 -19.09 22.84
CA ALA A 908 5.49 -20.42 23.42
C ALA A 908 6.67 -21.36 23.08
N PRO A 909 7.44 -21.85 24.06
CA PRO A 909 8.43 -22.89 23.82
C PRO A 909 7.68 -24.14 23.34
N ARG A 910 8.16 -24.75 22.26
CA ARG A 910 7.63 -26.03 21.81
C ARG A 910 8.21 -27.11 22.72
N THR A 911 7.36 -27.70 23.54
CA THR A 911 7.54 -29.06 24.06
C THR A 911 7.59 -30.06 22.92
#